data_AF-A0A923BKD9-F1
#
_entry.id   AF-A0A923BKD9-F1
#
_cell.length_a   1.000
_cell.length_b   1.000
_cell.length_c   1.000
_cell.angle_alpha   90.00
_cell.angle_beta   90.00
_cell.angle_gamma   90.00
#
_symmetry.space_group_name_H-M   'P 1'
#
loop_
_entity.id
_entity.type
_entity.pdbx_description
1 polymer ?
#
loop_
_entity_poly.entity_id
_entity_poly.type
_entity_poly.pdbx_seq_one_letter_code
_entity_poly.pdbx_strand_id
1 'polypeptide(L)'
;MAPVGSSVTGIGHGQPQRTGLEGSDAGPAPHALAGDALPGMDAFEYDDAIVRKFVLATIVWGAVAFLVGLVIAVQLAWPAANLGLEWFSFGRLRPLHTNAAIFAFAGNSIFAAIYYSTQRLCRARMFSDALSRLHFWGWQGVIVSAALTLPMGVTQAKEYAELEWPIDLAIAVVWVGFFGVNFFGTLMRRRERHMYVALWFYIATIVTVAVLHVFNNLWVPLAAVELLNGRVPSGADWLKSWPIYAGVQDAFMQWWYGHNAVAFFLTTPFLGLMYYFLPKAAEKPVYSYRLSIVHFWSLVFIYIWAGPHHLHYTALPAWASTLGMIFSLMLWMPSWGGMINGLLTLRGAWGKVTSDPILKFFVVGVTFYGMSTFEGPVLSIKSVNALTHYTDWTIAHVHGGALGWNGFMTFGMLYWLMPRLFQAPLWSGRLMGLHFWVATLGILLYVGSIYTAGLTQGLMWRAFDQTGALAYPEFIETVTVLIPMYWIRVVGGALYLAGMVMLIVNAAMTYRSRPARYARRVQHALPLSAAYADPPRPRSRLDANIGAARWLDSAVVSGWFHRVWERKPARFTVLTTAAVVVASLFEIVPTFLIRSNVPSIASVQPYTPLELIGRDIYIAEGCYNCHSQMIRPLWADVKRYSEQHSLPGESVYDRPFQWGSRRIGPDLAREGGRQSHDWQVSHLENPRSLVAESIMPSYAHLLEQDLNFDSIKGRVQAMALLGVPYGPAVKGDNAKTMALEQASRLGGELAQQGRHSGLEGKKVIALLAYLQRLGTDVFKPAPEEPAGEAGAPDKGANP
;
A
#
# COMPACT_ATOMS: atom_id res chain seq x y z
N MET A 1 -46.32 -3.65 -52.49
CA MET A 1 -47.53 -3.58 -53.35
C MET A 1 -48.38 -2.43 -52.85
N ALA A 2 -48.82 -1.58 -53.77
CA ALA A 2 -49.35 -0.24 -53.56
C ALA A 2 -50.92 -0.24 -53.42
N PRO A 3 -51.66 0.86 -53.64
CA PRO A 3 -52.07 1.85 -52.64
C PRO A 3 -53.56 2.29 -52.78
N VAL A 4 -54.11 3.12 -51.87
CA VAL A 4 -55.21 4.10 -52.11
C VAL A 4 -55.18 5.11 -50.95
N GLY A 5 -55.26 6.45 -51.04
CA GLY A 5 -55.50 7.40 -52.12
C GLY A 5 -56.53 8.47 -51.71
N SER A 6 -56.07 9.72 -51.45
CA SER A 6 -56.82 11.01 -51.42
C SER A 6 -57.89 11.23 -50.32
N SER A 7 -58.18 12.44 -49.80
CA SER A 7 -58.28 13.76 -50.44
C SER A 7 -58.08 14.95 -49.48
N VAL A 8 -57.66 16.07 -50.08
CA VAL A 8 -57.44 17.42 -49.52
C VAL A 8 -58.67 18.31 -49.71
N THR A 9 -59.01 19.14 -48.71
CA THR A 9 -59.65 20.49 -48.76
C THR A 9 -59.69 21.00 -47.31
N GLY A 10 -59.50 22.25 -46.88
CA GLY A 10 -59.47 23.57 -47.50
C GLY A 10 -59.74 24.59 -46.36
N ILE A 11 -58.79 25.51 -46.18
CA ILE A 11 -58.72 26.79 -45.45
C ILE A 11 -60.04 27.40 -44.88
N GLY A 12 -59.97 27.94 -43.66
CA GLY A 12 -60.96 28.92 -43.14
C GLY A 12 -60.60 29.52 -41.77
N HIS A 13 -60.18 30.78 -41.77
CA HIS A 13 -59.95 31.65 -40.60
C HIS A 13 -61.24 31.95 -39.82
N GLY A 14 -61.14 32.10 -38.50
CA GLY A 14 -62.21 32.72 -37.68
C GLY A 14 -61.84 32.81 -36.20
N GLN A 15 -61.42 33.99 -35.75
CA GLN A 15 -61.27 34.33 -34.33
C GLN A 15 -62.63 34.39 -33.61
N PRO A 16 -62.66 34.21 -32.28
CA PRO A 16 -63.65 34.86 -31.43
C PRO A 16 -63.04 36.05 -30.68
N GLN A 17 -63.66 37.20 -30.88
CA GLN A 17 -63.50 38.46 -30.16
C GLN A 17 -63.57 38.26 -28.64
N ARG A 18 -62.64 38.89 -27.91
CA ARG A 18 -62.87 39.34 -26.54
C ARG A 18 -62.70 40.85 -26.49
N THR A 19 -63.76 41.49 -26.04
CA THR A 19 -63.96 42.92 -25.83
C THR A 19 -62.93 43.50 -24.88
N GLY A 20 -62.44 44.69 -25.23
CA GLY A 20 -61.48 45.45 -24.46
C GLY A 20 -62.08 46.13 -23.23
N LEU A 21 -61.24 46.25 -22.21
CA LEU A 21 -61.20 47.38 -21.30
C LEU A 21 -59.72 47.74 -21.17
N GLU A 22 -59.36 48.86 -21.79
CA GLU A 22 -58.05 49.50 -21.66
C GLU A 22 -57.90 50.08 -20.26
N GLY A 23 -56.79 49.75 -19.62
CA GLY A 23 -56.31 50.35 -18.38
C GLY A 23 -54.81 50.14 -18.32
N SER A 24 -54.07 51.23 -18.47
CA SER A 24 -52.62 51.34 -18.48
C SER A 24 -51.93 50.52 -17.40
N ASP A 25 -50.94 49.71 -17.79
CA ASP A 25 -49.69 49.57 -17.02
C ASP A 25 -48.60 48.93 -17.90
N ALA A 26 -47.56 49.72 -18.16
CA ALA A 26 -46.36 49.26 -18.85
C ALA A 26 -45.58 48.31 -17.92
N GLY A 27 -45.72 47.01 -18.12
CA GLY A 27 -44.89 45.99 -17.46
C GLY A 27 -43.44 46.05 -17.96
N PRO A 28 -42.43 46.04 -17.07
CA PRO A 28 -41.04 46.15 -17.48
C PRO A 28 -40.55 44.84 -18.11
N ALA A 29 -39.66 45.01 -19.10
CA ALA A 29 -38.91 43.97 -19.78
C ALA A 29 -38.17 43.03 -18.80
N PRO A 30 -37.86 41.78 -19.19
CA PRO A 30 -37.23 40.80 -18.32
C PRO A 30 -35.78 41.22 -18.02
N HIS A 31 -35.57 41.91 -16.91
CA HIS A 31 -34.27 42.11 -16.32
C HIS A 31 -33.71 40.76 -15.85
N ALA A 32 -32.53 40.43 -16.37
CA ALA A 32 -31.69 39.34 -15.89
C ALA A 32 -31.45 39.51 -14.38
N LEU A 33 -32.00 38.60 -13.57
CA LEU A 33 -31.71 38.52 -12.15
C LEU A 33 -30.28 37.99 -11.97
N ALA A 34 -29.34 38.90 -11.79
CA ALA A 34 -28.16 38.62 -10.98
C ALA A 34 -28.69 38.26 -9.57
N GLY A 35 -28.39 37.05 -9.11
CA GLY A 35 -28.90 36.52 -7.86
C GLY A 35 -28.34 37.27 -6.66
N ASP A 36 -29.11 38.22 -6.13
CA ASP A 36 -28.85 38.78 -4.81
C ASP A 36 -29.03 37.68 -3.76
N ALA A 37 -27.99 37.46 -2.95
CA ALA A 37 -27.97 36.45 -1.91
C ALA A 37 -29.06 36.76 -0.87
N LEU A 38 -29.84 35.73 -0.48
CA LEU A 38 -30.80 35.88 0.62
C LEU A 38 -30.09 36.33 1.90
N PRO A 39 -30.73 37.18 2.74
CA PRO A 39 -30.14 37.66 4.00
C PRO A 39 -29.60 36.50 4.87
N GLY A 40 -28.34 36.60 5.28
CA GLY A 40 -27.69 35.60 6.16
C GLY A 40 -26.98 34.44 5.45
N MET A 41 -26.86 34.45 4.12
CA MET A 41 -26.03 33.48 3.38
C MET A 41 -24.55 33.91 3.33
N ASP A 42 -23.64 32.99 3.65
CA ASP A 42 -22.21 33.22 3.45
C ASP A 42 -21.84 33.04 1.98
N ALA A 43 -21.02 33.95 1.46
CA ALA A 43 -20.37 33.82 0.16
C ALA A 43 -18.95 33.23 0.31
N PHE A 44 -18.61 32.23 -0.50
CA PHE A 44 -17.25 31.67 -0.54
C PHE A 44 -16.93 31.05 -1.91
N GLU A 45 -15.64 30.93 -2.21
CA GLU A 45 -15.15 30.25 -3.41
C GLU A 45 -14.41 28.97 -3.03
N TYR A 46 -14.53 27.93 -3.85
CA TYR A 46 -13.72 26.72 -3.67
C TYR A 46 -12.26 26.94 -4.06
N ASP A 47 -11.34 26.33 -3.33
CA ASP A 47 -9.93 26.24 -3.72
C ASP A 47 -9.75 25.11 -4.74
N ASP A 48 -10.02 25.41 -6.01
CA ASP A 48 -9.71 24.49 -7.11
C ASP A 48 -8.24 24.60 -7.57
N ALA A 49 -7.47 25.56 -7.05
CA ALA A 49 -6.05 25.70 -7.40
C ALA A 49 -5.20 24.60 -6.79
N ILE A 50 -5.44 24.25 -5.52
CA ILE A 50 -4.79 23.11 -4.89
C ILE A 50 -5.15 21.79 -5.59
N VAL A 51 -6.41 21.62 -6.00
CA VAL A 51 -6.85 20.42 -6.71
C VAL A 51 -6.10 20.27 -8.03
N ARG A 52 -5.95 21.35 -8.81
CA ARG A 52 -5.17 21.33 -10.05
C ARG A 52 -3.71 20.90 -9.84
N LYS A 53 -3.09 21.32 -8.74
CA LYS A 53 -1.72 20.91 -8.38
C LYS A 53 -1.65 19.40 -8.13
N PHE A 54 -2.55 18.85 -7.32
CA PHE A 54 -2.59 17.41 -7.07
C PHE A 54 -2.97 16.60 -8.33
N VAL A 55 -3.85 17.10 -9.20
CA VAL A 55 -4.14 16.50 -10.51
C VAL A 55 -2.88 16.42 -11.38
N LEU A 56 -2.12 17.52 -11.47
CA LEU A 56 -0.87 17.53 -12.23
C LEU A 56 0.15 16.55 -11.63
N ALA A 57 0.32 16.57 -10.30
CA ALA A 57 1.23 15.66 -9.61
C ALA A 57 0.82 14.19 -9.82
N THR A 58 -0.48 13.88 -9.79
CA THR A 58 -1.00 12.54 -10.09
C THR A 58 -0.57 12.10 -11.49
N ILE A 59 -0.68 12.97 -12.49
CA ILE A 59 -0.30 12.65 -13.87
C ILE A 59 1.21 12.44 -13.99
N VAL A 60 2.02 13.32 -13.38
CA VAL A 60 3.49 13.20 -13.42
C VAL A 60 3.96 11.91 -12.72
N TRP A 61 3.51 11.68 -11.50
CA TRP A 61 3.94 10.53 -10.72
C TRP A 61 3.36 9.21 -11.22
N GLY A 62 2.17 9.22 -11.86
CA GLY A 62 1.66 8.05 -12.57
C GLY A 62 2.57 7.64 -13.72
N ALA A 63 3.08 8.60 -14.50
CA ALA A 63 4.04 8.31 -15.56
C ALA A 63 5.35 7.71 -15.01
N VAL A 64 5.89 8.30 -13.92
CA VAL A 64 7.09 7.79 -13.25
C VAL A 64 6.86 6.39 -12.69
N ALA A 65 5.76 6.16 -11.97
CA ALA A 65 5.45 4.87 -11.36
C ALA A 65 5.36 3.75 -12.39
N PHE A 66 4.65 3.98 -13.49
CA PHE A 66 4.47 2.98 -14.55
C PHE A 66 5.75 2.78 -15.37
N LEU A 67 6.55 3.82 -15.57
CA LEU A 67 7.85 3.71 -16.22
C LEU A 67 8.83 2.88 -15.37
N VAL A 68 9.00 3.19 -14.09
CA VAL A 68 9.87 2.41 -13.19
C VAL A 68 9.36 0.98 -13.07
N GLY A 69 8.04 0.77 -13.03
CA GLY A 69 7.42 -0.55 -13.06
C GLY A 69 7.77 -1.35 -14.31
N LEU A 70 7.75 -0.71 -15.48
CA LEU A 70 8.18 -1.31 -16.74
C LEU A 70 9.68 -1.62 -16.75
N VAL A 71 10.52 -0.72 -16.23
CA VAL A 71 11.98 -0.93 -16.12
C VAL A 71 12.28 -2.17 -15.29
N ILE A 72 11.72 -2.29 -14.08
CA ILE A 72 11.97 -3.46 -13.22
C ILE A 72 11.35 -4.75 -13.80
N ALA A 73 10.26 -4.65 -14.58
CA ALA A 73 9.70 -5.78 -15.29
C ALA A 73 10.63 -6.28 -16.40
N VAL A 74 11.29 -5.37 -17.11
CA VAL A 74 12.33 -5.68 -18.11
C VAL A 74 13.57 -6.27 -17.44
N GLN A 75 14.00 -5.75 -16.29
CA GLN A 75 15.15 -6.30 -15.54
C GLN A 75 14.98 -7.77 -15.16
N LEU A 76 13.75 -8.21 -14.88
CA LEU A 76 13.46 -9.62 -14.61
C LEU A 76 13.44 -10.49 -15.88
N ALA A 77 13.03 -9.93 -17.03
CA ALA A 77 13.00 -10.66 -18.29
C ALA A 77 14.37 -10.66 -18.99
N TRP A 78 15.18 -9.62 -18.75
CA TRP A 78 16.49 -9.41 -19.33
C TRP A 78 17.44 -8.77 -18.28
N PRO A 79 18.20 -9.59 -17.53
CA PRO A 79 19.02 -9.13 -16.40
C PRO A 79 20.09 -8.10 -16.75
N ALA A 80 20.55 -8.06 -18.00
CA ALA A 80 21.49 -7.04 -18.48
C ALA A 80 20.94 -5.61 -18.36
N ALA A 81 19.61 -5.44 -18.31
CA ALA A 81 18.96 -4.15 -18.09
C ALA A 81 19.20 -3.55 -16.68
N ASN A 82 19.90 -4.26 -15.78
CA ASN A 82 20.42 -3.67 -14.53
C ASN A 82 21.66 -2.79 -14.74
N LEU A 83 22.30 -2.86 -15.92
CA LEU A 83 23.43 -2.01 -16.35
C LEU A 83 24.72 -2.11 -15.49
N GLY A 84 24.77 -3.02 -14.51
CA GLY A 84 25.88 -3.09 -13.54
C GLY A 84 25.95 -1.89 -12.60
N LEU A 85 24.87 -1.11 -12.47
CA LEU A 85 24.81 0.08 -11.63
C LEU A 85 24.02 -0.22 -10.34
N GLU A 86 24.63 0.01 -9.18
CA GLU A 86 24.03 -0.31 -7.88
C GLU A 86 22.65 0.35 -7.69
N TRP A 87 22.52 1.64 -8.03
CA TRP A 87 21.28 2.42 -7.88
C TRP A 87 20.22 2.12 -8.94
N PHE A 88 20.59 1.38 -9.99
CA PHE A 88 19.67 0.97 -11.04
C PHE A 88 19.30 -0.52 -10.94
N SER A 89 19.82 -1.24 -9.94
CA SER A 89 19.51 -2.65 -9.74
C SER A 89 18.03 -2.87 -9.36
N PHE A 90 17.49 -4.04 -9.74
CA PHE A 90 16.13 -4.45 -9.40
C PHE A 90 15.86 -4.36 -7.90
N GLY A 91 16.82 -4.78 -7.07
CA GLY A 91 16.72 -4.79 -5.62
C GLY A 91 16.43 -3.40 -5.04
N ARG A 92 17.08 -2.35 -5.56
CA ARG A 92 16.87 -0.97 -5.10
C ARG A 92 15.72 -0.25 -5.81
N LEU A 93 15.42 -0.59 -7.07
CA LEU A 93 14.33 0.04 -7.83
C LEU A 93 12.94 -0.52 -7.50
N ARG A 94 12.80 -1.77 -7.04
CA ARG A 94 11.50 -2.33 -6.62
C ARG A 94 10.80 -1.46 -5.56
N PRO A 95 11.42 -1.11 -4.42
CA PRO A 95 10.74 -0.27 -3.42
C PRO A 95 10.46 1.15 -3.95
N LEU A 96 11.28 1.67 -4.87
CA LEU A 96 10.98 2.93 -5.56
C LEU A 96 9.71 2.83 -6.39
N HIS A 97 9.54 1.77 -7.19
CA HIS A 97 8.30 1.54 -7.94
C HIS A 97 7.09 1.47 -7.01
N THR A 98 7.20 0.70 -5.92
CA THR A 98 6.13 0.57 -4.91
C THR A 98 5.73 1.93 -4.35
N ASN A 99 6.70 2.72 -3.87
CA ASN A 99 6.45 4.04 -3.29
C ASN A 99 5.91 5.04 -4.32
N ALA A 100 6.42 5.01 -5.55
CA ALA A 100 5.92 5.85 -6.64
C ALA A 100 4.49 5.49 -7.04
N ALA A 101 4.13 4.20 -7.11
CA ALA A 101 2.79 3.77 -7.47
C ALA A 101 1.76 4.09 -6.37
N ILE A 102 2.12 3.84 -5.11
CA ILE A 102 1.19 3.96 -3.97
C ILE A 102 1.17 5.39 -3.44
N PHE A 103 2.28 5.89 -2.92
CA PHE A 103 2.29 7.17 -2.22
C PHE A 103 2.39 8.38 -3.16
N ALA A 104 3.02 8.21 -4.33
CA ALA A 104 3.09 9.29 -5.31
C ALA A 104 1.86 9.31 -6.23
N PHE A 105 1.63 8.28 -7.06
CA PHE A 105 0.49 8.24 -7.99
C PHE A 105 -0.85 8.14 -7.25
N ALA A 106 -1.09 7.06 -6.52
CA ALA A 106 -2.37 6.88 -5.84
C ALA A 106 -2.57 7.93 -4.73
N GLY A 107 -1.54 8.28 -3.96
CA GLY A 107 -1.59 9.31 -2.93
C GLY A 107 -2.00 10.69 -3.48
N ASN A 108 -1.36 11.19 -4.53
CA ASN A 108 -1.77 12.45 -5.16
C ASN A 108 -3.19 12.37 -5.73
N SER A 109 -3.62 11.21 -6.26
CA SER A 109 -4.99 11.03 -6.76
C SER A 109 -6.03 11.11 -5.63
N ILE A 110 -5.73 10.51 -4.47
CA ILE A 110 -6.56 10.55 -3.26
C ILE A 110 -6.67 11.98 -2.78
N PHE A 111 -5.57 12.73 -2.70
CA PHE A 111 -5.62 14.11 -2.28
C PHE A 111 -6.41 14.98 -3.26
N ALA A 112 -6.24 14.81 -4.57
CA ALA A 112 -7.06 15.49 -5.56
C ALA A 112 -8.56 15.20 -5.34
N ALA A 113 -8.91 13.93 -5.12
CA ALA A 113 -10.27 13.50 -4.83
C ALA A 113 -10.83 14.16 -3.56
N ILE A 114 -10.08 14.11 -2.46
CA ILE A 114 -10.48 14.62 -1.14
C ILE A 114 -10.63 16.14 -1.18
N TYR A 115 -9.64 16.88 -1.68
CA TYR A 115 -9.71 18.34 -1.78
C TYR A 115 -10.87 18.81 -2.68
N TYR A 116 -11.15 18.10 -3.77
CA TYR A 116 -12.25 18.46 -4.66
C TYR A 116 -13.62 18.15 -4.05
N SER A 117 -13.80 16.93 -3.55
CA SER A 117 -15.10 16.42 -3.10
C SER A 117 -15.48 16.97 -1.72
N THR A 118 -14.56 17.09 -0.77
CA THR A 118 -14.84 17.57 0.59
C THR A 118 -15.44 18.97 0.58
N GLN A 119 -14.87 19.88 -0.20
CA GLN A 119 -15.39 21.25 -0.30
C GLN A 119 -16.85 21.29 -0.79
N ARG A 120 -17.17 20.45 -1.78
CA ARG A 120 -18.49 20.37 -2.41
C ARG A 120 -19.51 19.64 -1.54
N LEU A 121 -19.07 18.60 -0.81
CA LEU A 121 -19.90 17.84 0.13
C LEU A 121 -20.20 18.64 1.41
N CYS A 122 -19.25 19.44 1.88
CA CYS A 122 -19.43 20.31 3.04
C CYS A 122 -20.09 21.65 2.70
N ARG A 123 -20.20 21.99 1.40
CA ARG A 123 -20.51 23.35 0.94
C ARG A 123 -19.68 24.40 1.68
N ALA A 124 -18.37 24.19 1.70
CA ALA A 124 -17.42 25.08 2.36
C ALA A 124 -16.08 25.07 1.62
N ARG A 125 -15.36 26.20 1.61
CA ARG A 125 -13.95 26.23 1.22
C ARG A 125 -13.13 25.43 2.23
N MET A 126 -11.98 24.91 1.79
CA MET A 126 -10.97 24.34 2.70
C MET A 126 -10.65 25.30 3.85
N PHE A 127 -10.37 24.74 5.02
CA PHE A 127 -10.13 25.48 6.26
C PHE A 127 -8.97 26.46 6.17
N SER A 128 -7.86 26.06 5.55
CA SER A 128 -6.67 26.91 5.38
C SER A 128 -5.93 26.63 4.08
N ASP A 129 -5.82 27.66 3.23
CA ASP A 129 -5.02 27.62 2.00
C ASP A 129 -3.52 27.45 2.29
N ALA A 130 -3.03 27.92 3.45
CA ALA A 130 -1.64 27.73 3.87
C ALA A 130 -1.35 26.26 4.17
N LEU A 131 -2.23 25.60 4.94
CA LEU A 131 -2.12 24.16 5.21
C LEU A 131 -2.25 23.33 3.93
N SER A 132 -3.13 23.74 3.00
CA SER A 132 -3.21 23.13 1.67
C SER A 132 -1.86 23.18 0.93
N ARG A 133 -1.17 24.32 0.93
CA ARG A 133 0.14 24.47 0.27
C ARG A 133 1.25 23.70 0.98
N LEU A 134 1.28 23.74 2.31
CA LEU A 134 2.24 22.99 3.12
C LEU A 134 2.06 21.48 2.93
N HIS A 135 0.83 20.99 2.87
CA HIS A 135 0.55 19.61 2.52
C HIS A 135 1.08 19.26 1.13
N PHE A 136 0.72 20.03 0.09
CA PHE A 136 1.16 19.72 -1.27
C PHE A 136 2.68 19.67 -1.39
N TRP A 137 3.39 20.71 -0.98
CA TRP A 137 4.84 20.77 -1.10
C TRP A 137 5.56 19.82 -0.15
N GLY A 138 5.02 19.63 1.06
CA GLY A 138 5.54 18.63 1.99
C GLY A 138 5.44 17.22 1.41
N TRP A 139 4.30 16.88 0.80
CA TRP A 139 4.12 15.57 0.16
C TRP A 139 5.00 15.39 -1.08
N GLN A 140 5.14 16.42 -1.92
CA GLN A 140 6.11 16.35 -3.04
C GLN A 140 7.55 16.20 -2.53
N GLY A 141 7.91 16.86 -1.43
CA GLY A 141 9.20 16.71 -0.77
C GLY A 141 9.45 15.27 -0.32
N VAL A 142 8.47 14.64 0.34
CA VAL A 142 8.53 13.22 0.73
C VAL A 142 8.77 12.31 -0.49
N ILE A 143 8.03 12.50 -1.58
CA ILE A 143 8.16 11.68 -2.79
C ILE A 143 9.55 11.85 -3.42
N VAL A 144 10.05 13.09 -3.50
CA VAL A 144 11.39 13.36 -4.02
C VAL A 144 12.46 12.75 -3.13
N SER A 145 12.32 12.83 -1.81
CA SER A 145 13.22 12.15 -0.87
C SER A 145 13.25 10.65 -1.12
N ALA A 146 12.09 10.00 -1.29
CA ALA A 146 12.01 8.57 -1.65
C ALA A 146 12.74 8.24 -2.96
N ALA A 147 12.58 9.10 -3.98
CA ALA A 147 13.24 8.95 -5.27
C ALA A 147 14.77 9.09 -5.20
N LEU A 148 15.28 9.78 -4.19
CA LEU A 148 16.72 9.93 -3.94
C LEU A 148 17.27 8.82 -3.05
N THR A 149 16.58 8.51 -1.94
CA THR A 149 17.12 7.62 -0.90
C THR A 149 17.02 6.14 -1.25
N LEU A 150 15.93 5.69 -1.88
CA LEU A 150 15.73 4.26 -2.17
C LEU A 150 16.76 3.72 -3.19
N PRO A 151 17.06 4.40 -4.32
CA PRO A 151 18.15 3.99 -5.21
C PRO A 151 19.53 4.01 -4.54
N MET A 152 19.74 4.85 -3.53
CA MET A 152 20.98 4.89 -2.75
C MET A 152 21.09 3.76 -1.71
N GLY A 153 20.10 2.86 -1.63
CA GLY A 153 20.10 1.74 -0.68
C GLY A 153 19.74 2.15 0.75
N VAL A 154 19.19 3.35 0.94
CA VAL A 154 18.70 3.82 2.24
C VAL A 154 17.27 3.35 2.41
N THR A 155 17.10 2.24 3.13
CA THR A 155 15.80 1.57 3.30
C THR A 155 15.68 0.86 4.64
N GLN A 156 14.50 0.90 5.23
CA GLN A 156 14.15 0.10 6.41
C GLN A 156 13.93 -1.38 6.09
N ALA A 157 13.77 -1.77 4.82
CA ALA A 157 13.43 -3.13 4.35
C ALA A 157 12.05 -3.67 4.80
N LYS A 158 11.17 -2.76 5.23
CA LYS A 158 9.77 -3.03 5.55
C LYS A 158 8.89 -2.65 4.36
N GLU A 159 8.18 -3.61 3.76
CA GLU A 159 7.35 -3.34 2.57
C GLU A 159 6.32 -2.23 2.82
N TYR A 160 6.23 -1.27 1.91
CA TYR A 160 5.40 -0.05 2.02
C TYR A 160 5.81 0.93 3.14
N ALA A 161 6.84 0.62 3.93
CA ALA A 161 7.43 1.47 4.96
C ALA A 161 8.96 1.56 4.79
N GLU A 162 9.43 1.61 3.54
CA GLU A 162 10.86 1.50 3.23
C GLU A 162 11.64 2.77 3.59
N LEU A 163 10.98 3.91 3.67
CA LEU A 163 11.63 5.21 3.88
C LEU A 163 12.18 5.33 5.29
N GLU A 164 13.39 5.84 5.44
CA GLU A 164 14.04 5.98 6.75
C GLU A 164 13.46 7.10 7.61
N TRP A 165 13.83 7.05 8.90
CA TRP A 165 13.17 7.79 9.98
C TRP A 165 12.94 9.30 9.78
N PRO A 166 13.84 10.10 9.16
CA PRO A 166 13.57 11.53 8.98
C PRO A 166 12.40 11.76 8.03
N ILE A 167 12.25 10.90 7.03
CA ILE A 167 11.16 10.95 6.05
C ILE A 167 9.87 10.46 6.71
N ASP A 168 9.92 9.46 7.59
CA ASP A 168 8.76 9.02 8.36
C ASP A 168 8.18 10.13 9.25
N LEU A 169 9.05 10.89 9.94
CA LEU A 169 8.62 12.05 10.72
C LEU A 169 8.01 13.13 9.82
N ALA A 170 8.62 13.40 8.67
CA ALA A 170 8.08 14.33 7.70
C ALA A 170 6.69 13.89 7.20
N ILE A 171 6.48 12.60 6.91
CA ILE A 171 5.19 12.03 6.55
C ILE A 171 4.17 12.26 7.66
N ALA A 172 4.50 11.97 8.92
CA ALA A 172 3.60 12.15 10.05
C ALA A 172 3.16 13.63 10.20
N VAL A 173 4.11 14.57 10.09
CA VAL A 173 3.83 16.01 10.16
C VAL A 173 2.97 16.47 8.98
N VAL A 174 3.29 16.06 7.76
CA VAL A 174 2.54 16.44 6.55
C VAL A 174 1.12 15.86 6.59
N TRP A 175 0.99 14.59 6.99
CA TRP A 175 -0.27 13.87 7.02
C TRP A 175 -1.19 14.36 8.15
N VAL A 176 -0.71 14.41 9.38
CA VAL A 176 -1.54 14.80 10.54
C VAL A 176 -1.63 16.31 10.65
N GLY A 177 -0.49 17.00 10.66
CA GLY A 177 -0.37 18.43 10.95
C GLY A 177 -0.92 19.33 9.83
N PHE A 178 -0.68 18.99 8.57
CA PHE A 178 -1.13 19.83 7.44
C PHE A 178 -2.40 19.31 6.78
N PHE A 179 -2.41 18.04 6.35
CA PHE A 179 -3.54 17.47 5.65
C PHE A 179 -4.73 17.21 6.57
N GLY A 180 -4.51 16.47 7.65
CA GLY A 180 -5.55 16.07 8.62
C GLY A 180 -6.22 17.28 9.28
N VAL A 181 -5.44 18.22 9.84
CA VAL A 181 -5.98 19.46 10.44
C VAL A 181 -6.83 20.24 9.43
N ASN A 182 -6.39 20.37 8.18
CA ASN A 182 -7.13 21.12 7.17
C ASN A 182 -8.44 20.40 6.78
N PHE A 183 -8.42 19.07 6.63
CA PHE A 183 -9.62 18.27 6.37
C PHE A 183 -10.63 18.36 7.53
N PHE A 184 -10.21 18.09 8.76
CA PHE A 184 -11.11 18.14 9.92
C PHE A 184 -11.60 19.56 10.23
N GLY A 185 -10.76 20.58 10.07
CA GLY A 185 -11.18 21.98 10.16
C GLY A 185 -12.27 22.33 9.14
N THR A 186 -12.22 21.73 7.94
CA THR A 186 -13.25 21.90 6.90
C THR A 186 -14.55 21.20 7.28
N LEU A 187 -14.48 19.98 7.84
CA LEU A 187 -15.66 19.27 8.38
C LEU A 187 -16.35 20.03 9.51
N MET A 188 -15.59 20.73 10.34
CA MET A 188 -16.12 21.55 11.43
C MET A 188 -16.82 22.82 10.92
N ARG A 189 -16.39 23.38 9.79
CA ARG A 189 -17.01 24.56 9.14
C ARG A 189 -18.02 24.23 8.04
N ARG A 190 -18.48 22.98 7.97
CA ARG A 190 -19.44 22.55 6.95
C ARG A 190 -20.81 23.24 7.12
N ARG A 191 -21.53 23.34 6.01
CA ARG A 191 -22.90 23.87 5.94
C ARG A 191 -23.96 22.77 5.78
N GLU A 192 -23.54 21.57 5.41
CA GLU A 192 -24.43 20.39 5.35
C GLU A 192 -24.47 19.65 6.70
N ARG A 193 -25.68 19.36 7.21
CA ARG A 193 -25.83 18.74 8.53
C ARG A 193 -25.28 17.31 8.55
N HIS A 194 -25.72 16.50 7.60
CA HIS A 194 -25.31 15.09 7.48
C HIS A 194 -23.99 14.99 6.73
N MET A 195 -23.09 14.15 7.22
CA MET A 195 -21.87 13.84 6.49
C MET A 195 -22.19 12.81 5.42
N TYR A 196 -21.84 13.12 4.17
CA TYR A 196 -21.96 12.17 3.08
C TYR A 196 -20.99 10.99 3.26
N VAL A 197 -21.37 9.81 2.76
CA VAL A 197 -20.64 8.54 2.96
C VAL A 197 -19.15 8.63 2.57
N ALA A 198 -18.82 9.37 1.50
CA ALA A 198 -17.43 9.57 1.10
C ALA A 198 -16.57 10.18 2.22
N LEU A 199 -17.13 11.10 3.01
CA LEU A 199 -16.42 11.72 4.14
C LEU A 199 -16.13 10.71 5.24
N TRP A 200 -16.98 9.69 5.43
CA TRP A 200 -16.74 8.63 6.42
C TRP A 200 -15.49 7.84 6.08
N PHE A 201 -15.38 7.43 4.81
CA PHE A 201 -14.19 6.73 4.30
C PHE A 201 -12.93 7.58 4.35
N TYR A 202 -13.02 8.89 4.09
CA TYR A 202 -11.89 9.81 4.24
C TYR A 202 -11.48 9.98 5.71
N ILE A 203 -12.43 10.06 6.64
CA ILE A 203 -12.13 10.08 8.09
C ILE A 203 -11.40 8.80 8.49
N ALA A 204 -11.91 7.64 8.10
CA ALA A 204 -11.27 6.36 8.37
C ALA A 204 -9.86 6.27 7.77
N THR A 205 -9.68 6.75 6.54
CA THR A 205 -8.36 6.84 5.88
C THR A 205 -7.37 7.65 6.73
N ILE A 206 -7.73 8.89 7.08
CA ILE A 206 -6.81 9.82 7.75
C ILE A 206 -6.41 9.32 9.13
N VAL A 207 -7.38 8.82 9.90
CA VAL A 207 -7.15 8.32 11.26
C VAL A 207 -6.35 7.03 11.24
N THR A 208 -6.77 6.03 10.46
CA THR A 208 -6.14 4.72 10.50
C THR A 208 -4.73 4.78 9.96
N VAL A 209 -4.48 5.44 8.81
CA VAL A 209 -3.13 5.57 8.25
C VAL A 209 -2.18 6.26 9.24
N ALA A 210 -2.65 7.25 10.01
CA ALA A 210 -1.83 7.87 11.04
C ALA A 210 -1.43 6.89 12.16
N VAL A 211 -2.38 6.07 12.64
CA VAL A 211 -2.11 5.03 13.65
C VAL A 211 -1.13 3.98 13.09
N LEU A 212 -1.39 3.48 11.89
CA LEU A 212 -0.54 2.48 11.22
C LEU A 212 0.90 2.99 11.07
N HIS A 213 1.06 4.19 10.49
CA HIS A 213 2.36 4.81 10.24
C HIS A 213 3.16 4.98 11.52
N VAL A 214 2.54 5.53 12.58
CA VAL A 214 3.24 5.76 13.85
C VAL A 214 3.70 4.45 14.49
N PHE A 215 2.82 3.45 14.58
CA PHE A 215 3.13 2.23 15.34
C PHE A 215 4.01 1.24 14.57
N ASN A 216 3.97 1.20 13.23
CA ASN A 216 4.92 0.37 12.48
C ASN A 216 6.32 0.99 12.43
N ASN A 217 6.40 2.32 12.41
CA ASN A 217 7.64 3.06 12.24
C ASN A 217 8.12 3.60 13.58
N LEU A 218 8.08 2.76 14.62
CA LEU A 218 8.79 3.00 15.86
C LEU A 218 10.19 2.43 15.72
N TRP A 219 11.18 3.29 15.78
CA TRP A 219 12.58 2.97 15.52
C TRP A 219 13.53 3.65 16.51
N VAL A 220 14.73 3.11 16.62
CA VAL A 220 15.87 3.76 17.28
C VAL A 220 16.84 4.25 16.19
N PRO A 221 17.05 5.57 16.06
CA PRO A 221 17.94 6.11 15.03
C PRO A 221 19.39 5.98 15.49
N LEU A 222 20.29 5.63 14.56
CA LEU A 222 21.72 5.57 14.85
C LEU A 222 22.24 6.93 15.35
N ALA A 223 21.79 8.02 14.71
CA ALA A 223 22.18 9.37 15.08
C ALA A 223 21.89 9.72 16.55
N ALA A 224 20.76 9.30 17.13
CA ALA A 224 20.48 9.57 18.54
C ALA A 224 21.39 8.73 19.46
N VAL A 225 21.66 7.48 19.10
CA VAL A 225 22.57 6.61 19.86
C VAL A 225 23.99 7.20 19.88
N GLU A 226 24.49 7.66 18.74
CA GLU A 226 25.82 8.27 18.66
C GLU A 226 25.91 9.57 19.46
N LEU A 227 24.89 10.44 19.38
CA LEU A 227 24.83 11.67 20.18
C LEU A 227 24.82 11.38 21.68
N LEU A 228 24.04 10.38 22.13
CA LEU A 228 24.01 9.94 23.53
C LEU A 228 25.37 9.40 23.99
N ASN A 229 26.16 8.85 23.07
CA ASN A 229 27.50 8.32 23.33
C ASN A 229 28.64 9.33 23.06
N GLY A 230 28.31 10.62 22.87
CA GLY A 230 29.28 11.70 22.69
C GLY A 230 29.96 11.74 21.31
N ARG A 231 29.42 11.04 20.31
CA ARG A 231 29.91 11.05 18.92
C ARG A 231 28.96 11.88 18.03
N VAL A 232 29.54 12.70 17.15
CA VAL A 232 28.75 13.43 16.15
C VAL A 232 28.44 12.48 14.98
N PRO A 233 27.15 12.26 14.65
CA PRO A 233 26.79 11.38 13.54
C PRO A 233 27.29 11.93 12.19
N SER A 234 27.73 11.04 11.31
CA SER A 234 28.35 11.43 10.03
C SER A 234 27.64 10.77 8.83
N GLY A 235 27.41 11.55 7.77
CA GLY A 235 26.89 11.04 6.50
C GLY A 235 25.64 10.16 6.64
N ALA A 236 25.78 8.87 6.29
CA ALA A 236 24.68 7.89 6.30
C ALA A 236 24.15 7.55 7.71
N ASP A 237 24.89 7.86 8.78
CA ASP A 237 24.46 7.58 10.16
C ASP A 237 23.20 8.39 10.53
N TRP A 238 23.00 9.55 9.90
CA TRP A 238 21.78 10.35 10.02
C TRP A 238 20.54 9.66 9.49
N LEU A 239 20.70 8.76 8.53
CA LEU A 239 19.59 8.12 7.84
C LEU A 239 19.33 6.71 8.35
N LYS A 240 20.19 6.11 9.15
CA LYS A 240 20.02 4.72 9.58
C LYS A 240 19.16 4.61 10.84
N SER A 241 18.23 3.67 10.85
CA SER A 241 17.50 3.27 12.05
C SER A 241 17.26 1.75 12.14
N TRP A 242 16.81 1.28 13.30
CA TRP A 242 16.31 -0.09 13.48
C TRP A 242 14.92 -0.07 14.14
N PRO A 243 13.98 -0.94 13.68
CA PRO A 243 12.67 -1.03 14.29
C PRO A 243 12.77 -1.54 15.73
N ILE A 244 11.84 -1.09 16.57
CA ILE A 244 11.75 -1.53 17.98
C ILE A 244 11.27 -2.98 18.12
N TYR A 245 10.66 -3.54 17.08
CA TYR A 245 10.22 -4.94 17.04
C TYR A 245 11.31 -5.82 16.41
N ALA A 246 11.29 -7.12 16.72
CA ALA A 246 12.19 -8.10 16.10
C ALA A 246 11.44 -9.38 15.71
N GLY A 247 12.00 -10.12 14.76
CA GLY A 247 11.54 -11.46 14.36
C GLY A 247 10.03 -11.55 14.12
N VAL A 248 9.39 -12.51 14.80
CA VAL A 248 7.95 -12.78 14.68
C VAL A 248 7.08 -11.56 15.01
N GLN A 249 7.45 -10.79 16.04
CA GLN A 249 6.70 -9.59 16.42
C GLN A 249 6.79 -8.50 15.36
N ASP A 250 7.98 -8.34 14.77
CA ASP A 250 8.18 -7.39 13.69
C ASP A 250 7.44 -7.80 12.41
N ALA A 251 7.45 -9.09 12.08
CA ALA A 251 6.68 -9.63 10.95
C ALA A 251 5.18 -9.41 11.12
N PHE A 252 4.67 -9.66 12.34
CA PHE A 252 3.28 -9.40 12.68
C PHE A 252 2.93 -7.91 12.53
N MET A 253 3.70 -7.01 13.15
CA MET A 253 3.48 -5.56 13.06
C MET A 253 3.57 -5.06 11.62
N GLN A 254 4.53 -5.58 10.86
CA GLN A 254 4.72 -5.23 9.47
C GLN A 254 3.52 -5.59 8.61
N TRP A 255 2.88 -6.74 8.81
CA TRP A 255 1.73 -7.12 7.99
C TRP A 255 0.40 -6.63 8.52
N TRP A 256 0.29 -6.37 9.82
CA TRP A 256 -0.75 -5.49 10.36
C TRP A 256 -0.68 -4.12 9.65
N TYR A 257 0.50 -3.54 9.51
CA TYR A 257 0.69 -2.30 8.74
C TYR A 257 0.42 -2.49 7.25
N GLY A 258 1.13 -3.39 6.59
CA GLY A 258 1.15 -3.52 5.13
C GLY A 258 -0.22 -3.87 4.55
N HIS A 259 -0.95 -4.78 5.19
CA HIS A 259 -2.32 -5.09 4.78
C HIS A 259 -3.25 -3.89 4.96
N ASN A 260 -3.17 -3.23 6.12
CA ASN A 260 -4.00 -2.08 6.42
C ASN A 260 -3.58 -0.80 5.68
N ALA A 261 -2.37 -0.72 5.16
CA ALA A 261 -1.95 0.30 4.22
C ALA A 261 -2.75 0.15 2.92
N VAL A 262 -2.82 -1.06 2.35
CA VAL A 262 -3.69 -1.32 1.18
C VAL A 262 -5.16 -1.06 1.53
N ALA A 263 -5.62 -1.46 2.71
CA ALA A 263 -6.99 -1.22 3.18
C ALA A 263 -7.35 0.26 3.25
N PHE A 264 -6.58 1.03 4.02
CA PHE A 264 -6.94 2.39 4.41
C PHE A 264 -6.33 3.45 3.52
N PHE A 265 -5.41 3.07 2.62
CA PHE A 265 -4.84 3.96 1.61
C PHE A 265 -5.31 3.62 0.20
N LEU A 266 -5.50 2.35 -0.16
CA LEU A 266 -5.89 1.94 -1.53
C LEU A 266 -7.34 1.48 -1.65
N THR A 267 -8.00 1.08 -0.56
CA THR A 267 -9.42 0.70 -0.59
C THR A 267 -10.33 1.82 -0.09
N THR A 268 -10.22 2.26 1.16
CA THR A 268 -11.16 3.21 1.77
C THR A 268 -11.22 4.57 1.05
N PRO A 269 -10.13 5.29 0.73
CA PRO A 269 -10.28 6.59 0.07
C PRO A 269 -10.75 6.45 -1.38
N PHE A 270 -10.44 5.33 -2.04
CA PHE A 270 -10.96 5.03 -3.37
C PHE A 270 -12.44 4.65 -3.35
N LEU A 271 -12.94 4.02 -2.29
CA LEU A 271 -14.38 3.91 -2.03
C LEU A 271 -14.99 5.29 -1.82
N GLY A 272 -14.34 6.20 -1.08
CA GLY A 272 -14.76 7.59 -0.95
C GLY A 272 -14.84 8.32 -2.30
N LEU A 273 -13.82 8.15 -3.15
CA LEU A 273 -13.78 8.64 -4.53
C LEU A 273 -14.96 8.04 -5.32
N MET A 274 -15.16 6.71 -5.28
CA MET A 274 -16.28 6.04 -5.94
C MET A 274 -17.62 6.64 -5.51
N TYR A 275 -17.86 6.78 -4.20
CA TYR A 275 -19.11 7.35 -3.67
C TYR A 275 -19.37 8.79 -4.12
N TYR A 276 -18.34 9.55 -4.50
CA TYR A 276 -18.50 10.89 -5.04
C TYR A 276 -18.59 10.91 -6.57
N PHE A 277 -17.57 10.41 -7.26
CA PHE A 277 -17.38 10.62 -8.69
C PHE A 277 -18.27 9.72 -9.56
N LEU A 278 -18.48 8.46 -9.19
CA LEU A 278 -19.32 7.55 -9.99
C LEU A 278 -20.79 7.99 -10.02
N PRO A 279 -21.46 8.30 -8.89
CA PRO A 279 -22.82 8.83 -8.91
C PRO A 279 -22.93 10.18 -9.63
N LYS A 280 -21.89 11.03 -9.52
CA LYS A 280 -21.84 12.33 -10.20
C LYS A 280 -21.64 12.23 -11.70
N ALA A 281 -20.85 11.27 -12.18
CA ALA A 281 -20.70 10.99 -13.60
C ALA A 281 -21.95 10.31 -14.19
N ALA A 282 -22.58 9.42 -13.42
CA ALA A 282 -23.79 8.72 -13.84
C ALA A 282 -25.05 9.59 -13.79
N GLU A 283 -25.03 10.65 -12.97
CA GLU A 283 -26.19 11.48 -12.60
C GLU A 283 -27.30 10.64 -11.96
N LYS A 284 -26.90 9.77 -11.03
CA LYS A 284 -27.80 8.87 -10.31
C LYS A 284 -27.61 9.01 -8.80
N PRO A 285 -28.68 8.84 -8.00
CA PRO A 285 -28.55 8.72 -6.56
C PRO A 285 -27.83 7.42 -6.19
N VAL A 286 -27.09 7.42 -5.08
CA VAL A 286 -26.47 6.20 -4.54
C VAL A 286 -27.55 5.16 -4.23
N TYR A 287 -27.26 3.91 -4.60
CA TYR A 287 -28.21 2.80 -4.48
C TYR A 287 -28.77 2.58 -3.06
N SER A 288 -27.93 2.29 -2.06
CA SER A 288 -28.40 1.91 -0.71
C SER A 288 -27.59 2.54 0.41
N TYR A 289 -28.20 3.51 1.09
CA TYR A 289 -27.63 4.14 2.30
C TYR A 289 -27.42 3.14 3.45
N ARG A 290 -28.36 2.19 3.66
CA ARG A 290 -28.20 1.16 4.71
C ARG A 290 -27.03 0.25 4.43
N LEU A 291 -26.85 -0.14 3.16
CA LEU A 291 -25.68 -0.92 2.75
C LEU A 291 -24.40 -0.11 2.98
N SER A 292 -24.40 1.20 2.71
CA SER A 292 -23.26 2.07 3.02
C SER A 292 -22.88 2.07 4.51
N ILE A 293 -23.86 2.07 5.42
CA ILE A 293 -23.59 1.94 6.88
C ILE A 293 -22.94 0.59 7.20
N VAL A 294 -23.58 -0.51 6.79
CA VAL A 294 -23.12 -1.86 7.13
C VAL A 294 -21.73 -2.11 6.55
N HIS A 295 -21.55 -1.85 5.26
CA HIS A 295 -20.27 -1.97 4.57
C HIS A 295 -19.19 -1.12 5.23
N PHE A 296 -19.45 0.15 5.55
CA PHE A 296 -18.44 1.02 6.16
C PHE A 296 -17.94 0.47 7.51
N TRP A 297 -18.84 0.21 8.46
CA TRP A 297 -18.44 -0.19 9.82
C TRP A 297 -17.84 -1.59 9.86
N SER A 298 -18.44 -2.54 9.14
CA SER A 298 -17.89 -3.90 9.07
C SER A 298 -16.55 -3.91 8.35
N LEU A 299 -16.36 -3.13 7.28
CA LEU A 299 -15.09 -3.03 6.59
C LEU A 299 -14.02 -2.43 7.50
N VAL A 300 -14.27 -1.25 8.10
CA VAL A 300 -13.28 -0.58 8.97
C VAL A 300 -12.86 -1.45 10.15
N PHE A 301 -13.78 -2.21 10.75
CA PHE A 301 -13.46 -3.06 11.90
C PHE A 301 -12.76 -4.36 11.48
N ILE A 302 -13.27 -5.06 10.45
CA ILE A 302 -12.77 -6.39 10.05
C ILE A 302 -11.41 -6.30 9.35
N TYR A 303 -11.15 -5.25 8.57
CA TYR A 303 -9.90 -5.17 7.79
C TYR A 303 -8.65 -5.21 8.67
N ILE A 304 -8.71 -4.64 9.88
CA ILE A 304 -7.57 -4.56 10.80
C ILE A 304 -6.96 -5.94 11.04
N TRP A 305 -7.82 -6.95 11.22
CA TRP A 305 -7.47 -8.32 11.58
C TRP A 305 -6.84 -9.17 10.48
N ALA A 306 -6.83 -8.68 9.24
CA ALA A 306 -6.45 -9.49 8.09
C ALA A 306 -4.93 -9.52 7.86
N GLY A 307 -4.12 -8.77 8.62
CA GLY A 307 -2.65 -8.80 8.53
C GLY A 307 -2.00 -10.21 8.51
N PRO A 308 -2.37 -11.14 9.40
CA PRO A 308 -1.74 -12.46 9.49
C PRO A 308 -1.93 -13.37 8.28
N HIS A 309 -2.80 -13.01 7.32
CA HIS A 309 -2.93 -13.78 6.08
C HIS A 309 -1.70 -13.73 5.16
N HIS A 310 -0.81 -12.77 5.42
CA HIS A 310 0.50 -12.67 4.77
C HIS A 310 1.52 -13.61 5.40
N LEU A 311 1.19 -14.25 6.52
CA LEU A 311 2.11 -15.00 7.37
C LEU A 311 1.64 -16.45 7.57
N HIS A 312 0.83 -16.98 6.67
CA HIS A 312 0.46 -18.41 6.70
C HIS A 312 1.67 -19.30 6.44
N TYR A 313 1.77 -20.37 7.24
CA TYR A 313 2.91 -21.29 7.18
C TYR A 313 4.26 -20.57 7.34
N THR A 314 4.30 -19.53 8.16
CA THR A 314 5.55 -18.90 8.60
C THR A 314 5.85 -19.29 10.05
N ALA A 315 6.86 -18.67 10.65
CA ALA A 315 7.14 -18.78 12.08
C ALA A 315 6.13 -18.03 12.96
N LEU A 316 5.11 -17.38 12.37
CA LEU A 316 4.00 -16.81 13.14
C LEU A 316 3.17 -17.92 13.83
N PRO A 317 2.74 -17.73 15.09
CA PRO A 317 1.86 -18.66 15.78
C PRO A 317 0.60 -19.03 14.98
N ALA A 318 0.25 -20.32 15.03
CA ALA A 318 -0.85 -20.88 14.25
C ALA A 318 -2.21 -20.21 14.55
N TRP A 319 -2.45 -19.80 15.80
CA TRP A 319 -3.69 -19.14 16.21
C TRP A 319 -3.86 -17.78 15.52
N ALA A 320 -2.81 -16.96 15.46
CA ALA A 320 -2.82 -15.64 14.82
C ALA A 320 -3.04 -15.80 13.32
N SER A 321 -2.33 -16.76 12.72
CA SER A 321 -2.50 -17.14 11.32
C SER A 321 -3.93 -17.60 11.01
N THR A 322 -4.58 -18.41 11.88
CA THR A 322 -5.98 -18.82 11.69
C THR A 322 -6.95 -17.65 11.82
N LEU A 323 -6.70 -16.74 12.77
CA LEU A 323 -7.53 -15.56 12.98
C LEU A 323 -7.54 -14.65 11.74
N GLY A 324 -6.36 -14.40 11.17
CA GLY A 324 -6.21 -13.63 9.93
C GLY A 324 -6.97 -14.26 8.75
N MET A 325 -6.96 -15.59 8.62
CA MET A 325 -7.76 -16.30 7.62
C MET A 325 -9.27 -16.09 7.82
N ILE A 326 -9.78 -16.29 9.04
CA ILE A 326 -11.23 -16.18 9.33
C ILE A 326 -11.73 -14.76 9.04
N PHE A 327 -11.02 -13.74 9.53
CA PHE A 327 -11.43 -12.35 9.28
C PHE A 327 -11.28 -11.94 7.82
N SER A 328 -10.28 -12.46 7.10
CA SER A 328 -10.15 -12.23 5.66
C SER A 328 -11.30 -12.84 4.87
N LEU A 329 -11.79 -14.02 5.26
CA LEU A 329 -13.01 -14.61 4.67
C LEU A 329 -14.24 -13.76 4.97
N MET A 330 -14.39 -13.28 6.20
CA MET A 330 -15.49 -12.39 6.59
C MET A 330 -15.43 -11.04 5.85
N LEU A 331 -14.22 -10.55 5.55
CA LEU A 331 -13.97 -9.28 4.87
C LEU A 331 -14.53 -9.24 3.43
N TRP A 332 -14.79 -10.39 2.83
CA TRP A 332 -15.40 -10.50 1.51
C TRP A 332 -16.73 -9.73 1.43
N MET A 333 -17.64 -9.97 2.38
CA MET A 333 -19.00 -9.40 2.35
C MET A 333 -19.02 -7.88 2.52
N PRO A 334 -18.31 -7.29 3.51
CA PRO A 334 -18.13 -5.85 3.57
C PRO A 334 -17.56 -5.33 2.26
N SER A 335 -16.47 -5.88 1.75
CA SER A 335 -15.83 -5.36 0.53
C SER A 335 -16.80 -5.34 -0.67
N TRP A 336 -17.52 -6.43 -0.92
CA TRP A 336 -18.54 -6.47 -1.97
C TRP A 336 -19.70 -5.52 -1.74
N GLY A 337 -20.00 -5.12 -0.50
CA GLY A 337 -20.93 -4.04 -0.22
C GLY A 337 -20.57 -2.72 -0.92
N GLY A 338 -19.28 -2.42 -1.09
CA GLY A 338 -18.77 -1.30 -1.88
C GLY A 338 -19.04 -1.48 -3.37
N MET A 339 -18.68 -2.65 -3.92
CA MET A 339 -18.91 -3.00 -5.33
C MET A 339 -20.40 -2.91 -5.70
N ILE A 340 -21.25 -3.55 -4.88
CA ILE A 340 -22.70 -3.61 -5.08
C ILE A 340 -23.28 -2.20 -5.06
N ASN A 341 -22.90 -1.36 -4.09
CA ASN A 341 -23.35 0.03 -4.05
C ASN A 341 -22.89 0.83 -5.28
N GLY A 342 -21.66 0.62 -5.74
CA GLY A 342 -21.13 1.25 -6.95
C GLY A 342 -21.91 0.84 -8.19
N LEU A 343 -21.95 -0.46 -8.51
CA LEU A 343 -22.56 -0.96 -9.75
C LEU A 343 -24.08 -0.80 -9.77
N LEU A 344 -24.79 -1.02 -8.66
CA LEU A 344 -26.24 -0.84 -8.63
C LEU A 344 -26.68 0.63 -8.64
N THR A 345 -25.78 1.58 -8.38
CA THR A 345 -26.04 3.00 -8.64
C THR A 345 -26.23 3.29 -10.13
N LEU A 346 -25.65 2.45 -11.01
CA LEU A 346 -25.83 2.53 -12.46
C LEU A 346 -27.12 1.84 -12.96
N ARG A 347 -27.97 1.32 -12.07
CA ARG A 347 -29.23 0.69 -12.47
C ARG A 347 -30.09 1.70 -13.26
N GLY A 348 -30.48 1.30 -14.47
CA GLY A 348 -31.19 2.18 -15.42
C GLY A 348 -30.32 3.26 -16.09
N ALA A 349 -28.99 3.20 -15.96
CA ALA A 349 -28.02 4.06 -16.65
C ALA A 349 -26.94 3.26 -17.41
N TRP A 350 -27.06 1.94 -17.53
CA TRP A 350 -26.11 1.10 -18.28
C TRP A 350 -25.92 1.51 -19.74
N GLY A 351 -26.96 2.07 -20.37
CA GLY A 351 -26.85 2.67 -21.71
C GLY A 351 -25.86 3.83 -21.79
N LYS A 352 -25.64 4.59 -20.69
CA LYS A 352 -24.62 5.65 -20.66
C LYS A 352 -23.20 5.07 -20.64
N VAL A 353 -23.00 3.89 -20.06
CA VAL A 353 -21.68 3.24 -19.96
C VAL A 353 -21.13 2.88 -21.34
N THR A 354 -21.99 2.52 -22.30
CA THR A 354 -21.53 2.19 -23.66
C THR A 354 -21.02 3.42 -24.41
N SER A 355 -21.62 4.58 -24.17
CA SER A 355 -21.30 5.85 -24.85
C SER A 355 -20.25 6.71 -24.14
N ASP A 356 -20.15 6.65 -22.81
CA ASP A 356 -19.25 7.50 -22.02
C ASP A 356 -18.05 6.71 -21.48
N PRO A 357 -16.83 6.90 -22.05
CA PRO A 357 -15.63 6.25 -21.56
C PRO A 357 -15.29 6.55 -20.09
N ILE A 358 -15.70 7.69 -19.52
CA ILE A 358 -15.50 7.98 -18.09
C ILE A 358 -16.21 6.94 -17.24
N LEU A 359 -17.46 6.62 -17.58
CA LEU A 359 -18.21 5.58 -16.90
C LEU A 359 -17.63 4.18 -17.15
N LYS A 360 -17.05 3.92 -18.34
CA LYS A 360 -16.33 2.66 -18.59
C LYS A 360 -15.15 2.48 -17.64
N PHE A 361 -14.36 3.54 -17.43
CA PHE A 361 -13.27 3.52 -16.45
C PHE A 361 -13.78 3.18 -15.05
N PHE A 362 -14.80 3.88 -14.56
CA PHE A 362 -15.33 3.59 -13.22
C PHE A 362 -15.94 2.19 -13.10
N VAL A 363 -16.66 1.70 -14.11
CA VAL A 363 -17.25 0.36 -14.08
C VAL A 363 -16.16 -0.71 -14.02
N VAL A 364 -15.18 -0.65 -14.92
CA VAL A 364 -14.05 -1.60 -14.91
C VAL A 364 -13.27 -1.50 -13.60
N GLY A 365 -13.05 -0.29 -13.08
CA GLY A 365 -12.47 -0.07 -11.77
C GLY A 365 -13.20 -0.82 -10.67
N VAL A 366 -14.50 -0.58 -10.53
CA VAL A 366 -15.34 -1.25 -9.51
C VAL A 366 -15.41 -2.77 -9.72
N THR A 367 -15.34 -3.25 -10.96
CA THR A 367 -15.28 -4.69 -11.27
C THR A 367 -13.96 -5.31 -10.80
N PHE A 368 -12.81 -4.69 -11.08
CA PHE A 368 -11.52 -5.16 -10.57
C PHE A 368 -11.46 -5.09 -9.05
N TYR A 369 -12.08 -4.08 -8.42
CA TYR A 369 -12.25 -4.05 -6.97
C TYR A 369 -13.01 -5.28 -6.46
N GLY A 370 -14.15 -5.61 -7.07
CA GLY A 370 -14.91 -6.80 -6.73
C GLY A 370 -14.13 -8.10 -6.92
N MET A 371 -13.38 -8.21 -8.02
CA MET A 371 -12.52 -9.34 -8.32
C MET A 371 -11.40 -9.49 -7.28
N SER A 372 -10.60 -8.47 -7.05
CA SER A 372 -9.48 -8.52 -6.10
C SER A 372 -9.94 -8.69 -4.65
N THR A 373 -11.10 -8.13 -4.28
CA THR A 373 -11.67 -8.33 -2.93
C THR A 373 -12.47 -9.62 -2.77
N PHE A 374 -12.62 -10.41 -3.83
CA PHE A 374 -12.99 -11.82 -3.75
C PHE A 374 -11.75 -12.72 -3.72
N GLU A 375 -10.79 -12.42 -4.59
CA GLU A 375 -9.53 -13.14 -4.67
C GLU A 375 -8.74 -13.07 -3.35
N GLY A 376 -8.60 -11.90 -2.74
CA GLY A 376 -7.87 -11.74 -1.47
C GLY A 376 -8.34 -12.71 -0.38
N PRO A 377 -9.66 -12.77 -0.07
CA PRO A 377 -10.23 -13.79 0.81
C PRO A 377 -9.91 -15.23 0.40
N VAL A 378 -9.94 -15.57 -0.90
CA VAL A 378 -9.55 -16.90 -1.39
C VAL A 378 -8.07 -17.18 -1.12
N LEU A 379 -7.18 -16.21 -1.36
CA LEU A 379 -5.74 -16.31 -1.09
C LEU A 379 -5.39 -16.36 0.41
N SER A 380 -6.30 -15.90 1.27
CA SER A 380 -6.18 -16.02 2.73
C SER A 380 -6.55 -17.41 3.27
N ILE A 381 -7.12 -18.29 2.43
CA ILE A 381 -7.36 -19.67 2.83
C ILE A 381 -6.00 -20.37 2.87
N LYS A 382 -5.61 -20.90 4.03
CA LYS A 382 -4.30 -21.56 4.22
C LYS A 382 -3.95 -22.54 3.10
N SER A 383 -4.86 -23.44 2.72
CA SER A 383 -4.59 -24.42 1.65
C SER A 383 -4.31 -23.80 0.27
N VAL A 384 -4.96 -22.67 -0.04
CA VAL A 384 -4.69 -21.88 -1.27
C VAL A 384 -3.37 -21.14 -1.12
N ASN A 385 -3.17 -20.49 0.03
CA ASN A 385 -1.96 -19.75 0.35
C ASN A 385 -0.69 -20.61 0.30
N ALA A 386 -0.78 -21.89 0.70
CA ALA A 386 0.33 -22.83 0.58
C ALA A 386 0.88 -22.92 -0.85
N LEU A 387 0.03 -22.73 -1.86
CA LEU A 387 0.40 -22.67 -3.27
C LEU A 387 0.77 -21.25 -3.74
N THR A 388 0.02 -20.23 -3.33
CA THR A 388 0.16 -18.87 -3.90
C THR A 388 1.21 -18.01 -3.19
N HIS A 389 1.54 -18.30 -1.93
CA HIS A 389 2.51 -17.54 -1.16
C HIS A 389 3.92 -17.65 -1.75
N TYR A 390 4.65 -16.53 -1.70
CA TYR A 390 5.91 -16.30 -2.40
C TYR A 390 5.86 -16.32 -3.93
N THR A 391 4.76 -16.74 -4.55
CA THR A 391 4.64 -16.77 -6.01
C THR A 391 4.20 -15.42 -6.59
N ASP A 392 4.30 -15.34 -7.91
CA ASP A 392 3.79 -14.26 -8.74
C ASP A 392 2.28 -14.09 -8.70
N TRP A 393 1.53 -15.05 -8.15
CA TRP A 393 0.10 -14.87 -7.90
C TRP A 393 -0.14 -13.64 -7.03
N THR A 394 0.69 -13.44 -5.99
CA THR A 394 0.62 -12.25 -5.13
C THR A 394 0.79 -10.96 -5.94
N ILE A 395 1.68 -10.97 -6.94
CA ILE A 395 1.91 -9.83 -7.82
C ILE A 395 0.73 -9.58 -8.76
N ALA A 396 0.12 -10.63 -9.30
CA ALA A 396 -1.10 -10.53 -10.10
C ALA A 396 -2.27 -9.94 -9.28
N HIS A 397 -2.47 -10.43 -8.07
CA HIS A 397 -3.47 -9.91 -7.12
C HIS A 397 -3.26 -8.41 -6.84
N VAL A 398 -2.03 -8.02 -6.51
CA VAL A 398 -1.67 -6.62 -6.25
C VAL A 398 -1.92 -5.75 -7.47
N HIS A 399 -1.53 -6.16 -8.67
CA HIS A 399 -1.73 -5.35 -9.89
C HIS A 399 -3.18 -5.33 -10.37
N GLY A 400 -3.96 -6.38 -10.12
CA GLY A 400 -5.42 -6.37 -10.32
C GLY A 400 -6.08 -5.25 -9.51
N GLY A 401 -5.68 -5.09 -8.24
CA GLY A 401 -6.12 -3.97 -7.40
C GLY A 401 -5.51 -2.63 -7.83
N ALA A 402 -4.20 -2.54 -7.94
CA ALA A 402 -3.49 -1.28 -8.15
C ALA A 402 -3.74 -0.66 -9.53
N LEU A 403 -3.66 -1.45 -10.61
CA LEU A 403 -3.91 -0.96 -11.95
C LEU A 403 -5.40 -1.02 -12.26
N GLY A 404 -6.03 -2.18 -12.02
CA GLY A 404 -7.44 -2.42 -12.35
C GLY A 404 -8.41 -1.57 -11.53
N TRP A 405 -8.31 -1.54 -10.20
CA TRP A 405 -9.16 -0.71 -9.34
C TRP A 405 -8.63 0.72 -9.21
N ASN A 406 -7.47 0.92 -8.60
CA ASN A 406 -6.97 2.27 -8.29
C ASN A 406 -6.67 3.06 -9.56
N GLY A 407 -6.00 2.45 -10.53
CA GLY A 407 -5.67 3.07 -11.81
C GLY A 407 -6.91 3.52 -12.59
N PHE A 408 -7.85 2.61 -12.88
CA PHE A 408 -9.05 2.97 -13.64
C PHE A 408 -9.95 3.98 -12.91
N MET A 409 -10.10 3.89 -11.59
CA MET A 409 -10.85 4.89 -10.82
C MET A 409 -10.18 6.27 -10.92
N THR A 410 -8.86 6.33 -10.83
CA THR A 410 -8.09 7.57 -11.01
C THR A 410 -8.24 8.11 -12.43
N PHE A 411 -8.12 7.28 -13.46
CA PHE A 411 -8.28 7.73 -14.85
C PHE A 411 -9.67 8.29 -15.12
N GLY A 412 -10.74 7.61 -14.68
CA GLY A 412 -12.11 8.11 -14.77
C GLY A 412 -12.28 9.44 -14.04
N MET A 413 -11.73 9.55 -12.82
CA MET A 413 -11.76 10.78 -12.04
C MET A 413 -11.02 11.93 -12.76
N LEU A 414 -9.83 11.70 -13.27
CA LEU A 414 -9.03 12.72 -13.95
C LEU A 414 -9.73 13.23 -15.21
N TYR A 415 -10.24 12.34 -16.06
CA TYR A 415 -11.02 12.73 -17.24
C TYR A 415 -12.29 13.50 -16.89
N TRP A 416 -12.95 13.16 -15.78
CA TRP A 416 -14.10 13.90 -15.29
C TRP A 416 -13.72 15.27 -14.70
N LEU A 417 -12.59 15.37 -14.01
CA LEU A 417 -12.13 16.60 -13.36
C LEU A 417 -11.56 17.62 -14.35
N MET A 418 -10.81 17.19 -15.37
CA MET A 418 -10.07 18.09 -16.27
C MET A 418 -10.95 19.21 -16.86
N PRO A 419 -12.13 18.93 -17.46
CA PRO A 419 -12.96 20.00 -18.02
C PRO A 419 -13.49 20.98 -16.97
N ARG A 420 -13.73 20.49 -15.75
CA ARG A 420 -14.30 21.25 -14.64
C ARG A 420 -13.25 22.16 -14.00
N LEU A 421 -12.03 21.66 -13.85
CA LEU A 421 -10.92 22.39 -13.22
C LEU A 421 -10.23 23.36 -14.18
N PHE A 422 -10.10 22.99 -15.45
CA PHE A 422 -9.50 23.83 -16.47
C PHE A 422 -10.51 24.71 -17.21
N GLN A 423 -11.81 24.52 -16.98
CA GLN A 423 -12.88 25.31 -17.60
C GLN A 423 -12.78 25.32 -19.13
N ALA A 424 -12.40 24.17 -19.69
CA ALA A 424 -12.21 23.94 -21.11
C ALA A 424 -12.84 22.58 -21.49
N PRO A 425 -13.35 22.42 -22.72
CA PRO A 425 -13.79 21.11 -23.18
C PRO A 425 -12.60 20.13 -23.18
N LEU A 426 -12.88 18.85 -22.89
CA LEU A 426 -11.87 17.81 -23.03
C LEU A 426 -11.39 17.77 -24.49
N TRP A 427 -10.07 17.75 -24.72
CA TRP A 427 -9.52 17.86 -26.06
C TRP A 427 -9.94 16.73 -27.00
N SER A 428 -9.90 15.47 -26.56
CA SER A 428 -10.29 14.33 -27.41
C SER A 428 -11.00 13.21 -26.66
N GLY A 429 -12.29 13.03 -26.93
CA GLY A 429 -13.05 11.87 -26.46
C GLY A 429 -12.60 10.55 -27.11
N ARG A 430 -12.12 10.59 -28.37
CA ARG A 430 -11.60 9.41 -29.07
C ARG A 430 -10.32 8.88 -28.41
N LEU A 431 -9.40 9.78 -28.05
CA LEU A 431 -8.15 9.41 -27.37
C LEU A 431 -8.43 8.86 -25.96
N MET A 432 -9.43 9.42 -25.26
CA MET A 432 -9.90 8.86 -23.99
C MET A 432 -10.46 7.43 -24.16
N GLY A 433 -11.25 7.19 -25.20
CA GLY A 433 -11.75 5.85 -25.52
C GLY A 433 -10.63 4.87 -25.90
N LEU A 434 -9.61 5.33 -26.64
CA LEU A 434 -8.44 4.52 -26.97
C LEU A 434 -7.61 4.21 -25.71
N HIS A 435 -7.38 5.19 -24.83
CA HIS A 435 -6.73 4.97 -23.54
C HIS A 435 -7.44 3.85 -22.77
N PHE A 436 -8.77 3.91 -22.65
CA PHE A 436 -9.54 2.87 -21.97
C PHE A 436 -9.22 1.47 -22.51
N TRP A 437 -9.34 1.26 -23.82
CA TRP A 437 -9.11 -0.07 -24.42
C TRP A 437 -7.66 -0.54 -24.32
N VAL A 438 -6.70 0.35 -24.56
CA VAL A 438 -5.27 0.03 -24.47
C VAL A 438 -4.87 -0.33 -23.04
N ALA A 439 -5.37 0.43 -22.04
CA ALA A 439 -5.14 0.12 -20.64
C ALA A 439 -5.83 -1.19 -20.22
N THR A 440 -7.06 -1.45 -20.70
CA THR A 440 -7.79 -2.71 -20.42
C THR A 440 -7.07 -3.91 -21.00
N LEU A 441 -6.62 -3.84 -22.26
CA LEU A 441 -5.84 -4.92 -22.86
C LEU A 441 -4.50 -5.10 -22.12
N GLY A 442 -3.84 -3.98 -21.78
CA GLY A 442 -2.59 -3.98 -21.03
C GLY A 442 -2.70 -4.71 -19.69
N ILE A 443 -3.71 -4.38 -18.88
CA ILE A 443 -3.89 -5.04 -17.58
C ILE A 443 -4.27 -6.52 -17.70
N LEU A 444 -5.09 -6.89 -18.70
CA LEU A 444 -5.47 -8.29 -18.91
C LEU A 444 -4.28 -9.16 -19.33
N LEU A 445 -3.42 -8.65 -20.23
CA LEU A 445 -2.17 -9.34 -20.60
C LEU A 445 -1.21 -9.45 -19.41
N TYR A 446 -1.09 -8.37 -18.64
CA TYR A 446 -0.24 -8.34 -17.44
C TYR A 446 -0.68 -9.38 -16.42
N VAL A 447 -1.93 -9.31 -15.98
CA VAL A 447 -2.44 -10.16 -14.89
C VAL A 447 -2.61 -11.61 -15.34
N GLY A 448 -3.05 -11.85 -16.58
CA GLY A 448 -3.19 -13.21 -17.12
C GLY A 448 -1.84 -13.96 -17.20
N SER A 449 -0.78 -13.29 -17.65
CA SER A 449 0.55 -13.91 -17.70
C SER A 449 1.12 -14.18 -16.31
N ILE A 450 0.92 -13.25 -15.37
CA ILE A 450 1.48 -13.36 -14.01
C ILE A 450 0.67 -14.29 -13.10
N TYR A 451 -0.64 -14.48 -13.35
CA TYR A 451 -1.38 -15.60 -12.76
C TYR A 451 -0.84 -16.95 -13.21
N THR A 452 -0.56 -17.07 -14.51
CA THR A 452 0.05 -18.28 -15.06
C THR A 452 1.41 -18.53 -14.40
N ALA A 453 2.23 -17.49 -14.25
CA ALA A 453 3.52 -17.58 -13.57
C ALA A 453 3.38 -18.04 -12.11
N GLY A 454 2.44 -17.45 -11.37
CA GLY A 454 2.20 -17.81 -9.98
C GLY A 454 1.75 -19.27 -9.81
N LEU A 455 0.83 -19.71 -10.66
CA LEU A 455 0.36 -21.10 -10.67
C LEU A 455 1.50 -22.07 -11.03
N THR A 456 2.28 -21.75 -12.06
CA THR A 456 3.44 -22.56 -12.48
C THR A 456 4.47 -22.67 -11.37
N GLN A 457 4.83 -21.56 -10.71
CA GLN A 457 5.74 -21.57 -9.55
C GLN A 457 5.21 -22.47 -8.44
N GLY A 458 3.97 -22.24 -8.01
CA GLY A 458 3.37 -22.98 -6.90
C GLY A 458 3.25 -24.47 -7.18
N LEU A 459 2.97 -24.87 -8.42
CA LEU A 459 2.90 -26.27 -8.84
C LEU A 459 4.28 -26.91 -8.98
N MET A 460 5.24 -26.25 -9.62
CA MET A 460 6.61 -26.76 -9.78
C MET A 460 7.30 -26.93 -8.43
N TRP A 461 7.18 -25.96 -7.53
CA TRP A 461 7.87 -26.00 -6.24
C TRP A 461 7.39 -27.15 -5.35
N ARG A 462 6.13 -27.57 -5.50
CA ARG A 462 5.52 -28.66 -4.71
C ARG A 462 5.44 -30.00 -5.43
N ALA A 463 5.95 -30.10 -6.65
CA ALA A 463 5.86 -31.31 -7.45
C ALA A 463 6.83 -32.38 -6.94
N PHE A 464 6.32 -33.59 -6.75
CA PHE A 464 7.10 -34.78 -6.42
C PHE A 464 6.98 -35.79 -7.56
N ASP A 465 8.05 -36.54 -7.82
CA ASP A 465 8.04 -37.66 -8.75
C ASP A 465 7.50 -38.94 -8.08
N GLN A 466 7.46 -40.04 -8.85
CA GLN A 466 6.98 -41.34 -8.35
C GLN A 466 7.86 -41.94 -7.24
N THR A 467 9.10 -41.46 -7.10
CA THR A 467 10.04 -41.91 -6.07
C THR A 467 9.91 -41.12 -4.77
N GLY A 468 9.12 -40.03 -4.76
CA GLY A 468 9.02 -39.10 -3.63
C GLY A 468 10.16 -38.09 -3.56
N ALA A 469 10.94 -37.93 -4.62
CA ALA A 469 11.89 -36.83 -4.79
C ALA A 469 11.18 -35.60 -5.41
N LEU A 470 11.78 -34.42 -5.28
CA LEU A 470 11.25 -33.21 -5.93
C LEU A 470 11.43 -33.34 -7.44
N ALA A 471 10.36 -33.12 -8.20
CA ALA A 471 10.41 -33.19 -9.66
C ALA A 471 11.24 -32.06 -10.28
N TYR A 472 11.32 -30.92 -9.59
CA TYR A 472 12.15 -29.77 -9.95
C TYR A 472 12.97 -29.40 -8.72
N PRO A 473 14.10 -30.05 -8.43
CA PRO A 473 14.90 -29.81 -7.22
C PRO A 473 15.59 -28.45 -7.24
N GLU A 474 16.00 -27.96 -8.40
CA GLU A 474 16.72 -26.69 -8.53
C GLU A 474 15.76 -25.52 -8.72
N PHE A 475 15.97 -24.44 -7.97
CA PHE A 475 15.10 -23.26 -8.07
C PHE A 475 15.15 -22.61 -9.47
N ILE A 476 16.31 -22.70 -10.15
CA ILE A 476 16.53 -22.10 -11.46
C ILE A 476 15.63 -22.68 -12.56
N GLU A 477 15.25 -23.96 -12.46
CA GLU A 477 14.35 -24.61 -13.41
C GLU A 477 13.02 -23.87 -13.50
N THR A 478 12.47 -23.46 -12.36
CA THR A 478 11.24 -22.67 -12.35
C THR A 478 11.48 -21.30 -12.98
N VAL A 479 12.57 -20.61 -12.63
CA VAL A 479 12.88 -19.27 -13.16
C VAL A 479 12.93 -19.25 -14.69
N THR A 480 13.58 -20.23 -15.31
CA THR A 480 13.69 -20.33 -16.79
C THR A 480 12.33 -20.48 -17.47
N VAL A 481 11.43 -21.28 -16.90
CA VAL A 481 10.07 -21.50 -17.42
C VAL A 481 9.22 -20.21 -17.37
N LEU A 482 9.51 -19.29 -16.45
CA LEU A 482 8.73 -18.05 -16.29
C LEU A 482 9.13 -16.93 -17.25
N ILE A 483 10.31 -16.99 -17.88
CA ILE A 483 10.81 -15.90 -18.74
C ILE A 483 9.81 -15.47 -19.83
N PRO A 484 9.12 -16.37 -20.55
CA PRO A 484 8.09 -15.96 -21.52
C PRO A 484 6.94 -15.18 -20.87
N MET A 485 6.54 -15.54 -19.66
CA MET A 485 5.47 -14.86 -18.92
C MET A 485 5.91 -13.46 -18.47
N TYR A 486 7.18 -13.28 -18.12
CA TYR A 486 7.76 -11.97 -17.84
C TYR A 486 7.79 -11.06 -19.07
N TRP A 487 8.04 -11.58 -20.26
CA TRP A 487 7.93 -10.80 -21.50
C TRP A 487 6.50 -10.37 -21.81
N ILE A 488 5.50 -11.23 -21.60
CA ILE A 488 4.09 -10.85 -21.76
C ILE A 488 3.71 -9.76 -20.74
N ARG A 489 4.20 -9.85 -19.50
CA ARG A 489 4.04 -8.79 -18.50
C ARG A 489 4.64 -7.47 -18.96
N VAL A 490 5.84 -7.48 -19.57
CA VAL A 490 6.47 -6.28 -20.15
C VAL A 490 5.59 -5.66 -21.23
N VAL A 491 5.01 -6.47 -22.13
CA VAL A 491 4.07 -5.98 -23.15
C VAL A 491 2.82 -5.38 -22.53
N GLY A 492 2.20 -6.06 -21.56
CA GLY A 492 1.02 -5.56 -20.84
C GLY A 492 1.28 -4.24 -20.12
N GLY A 493 2.42 -4.14 -19.42
CA GLY A 493 2.88 -2.92 -18.76
C GLY A 493 3.17 -1.78 -19.73
N ALA A 494 3.78 -2.08 -20.88
CA ALA A 494 4.05 -1.09 -21.93
C ALA A 494 2.75 -0.52 -22.52
N LEU A 495 1.73 -1.35 -22.74
CA LEU A 495 0.41 -0.89 -23.18
C LEU A 495 -0.23 0.02 -22.12
N TYR A 496 -0.16 -0.36 -20.84
CA TYR A 496 -0.69 0.46 -19.76
C TYR A 496 0.01 1.83 -19.68
N LEU A 497 1.34 1.87 -19.81
CA LEU A 497 2.13 3.10 -19.91
C LEU A 497 1.77 3.92 -21.16
N ALA A 498 1.54 3.28 -22.31
CA ALA A 498 1.07 3.96 -23.52
C ALA A 498 -0.29 4.64 -23.27
N GLY A 499 -1.20 3.98 -22.55
CA GLY A 499 -2.44 4.59 -22.06
C GLY A 499 -2.20 5.83 -21.21
N MET A 500 -1.22 5.79 -20.30
CA MET A 500 -0.82 6.94 -19.50
C MET A 500 -0.29 8.09 -20.37
N VAL A 501 0.48 7.80 -21.42
CA VAL A 501 0.93 8.82 -22.40
C VAL A 501 -0.27 9.46 -23.11
N MET A 502 -1.29 8.68 -23.48
CA MET A 502 -2.52 9.21 -24.07
C MET A 502 -3.25 10.16 -23.11
N LEU A 503 -3.32 9.84 -21.82
CA LEU A 503 -3.86 10.73 -20.80
C LEU A 503 -3.04 12.04 -20.70
N ILE A 504 -1.71 11.96 -20.69
CA ILE A 504 -0.82 13.12 -20.65
C ILE A 504 -1.06 14.04 -21.85
N VAL A 505 -1.13 13.50 -23.06
CA VAL A 505 -1.40 14.28 -24.27
C VAL A 505 -2.78 14.95 -24.18
N ASN A 506 -3.81 14.21 -23.77
CA ASN A 506 -5.16 14.77 -23.64
C ASN A 506 -5.22 15.88 -22.58
N ALA A 507 -4.55 15.68 -21.44
CA ALA A 507 -4.45 16.66 -20.37
C ALA A 507 -3.70 17.92 -20.81
N ALA A 508 -2.55 17.77 -21.47
CA ALA A 508 -1.74 18.88 -21.96
C ALA A 508 -2.51 19.72 -23.00
N MET A 509 -3.20 19.07 -23.94
CA MET A 509 -4.00 19.77 -24.95
C MET A 509 -5.23 20.44 -24.35
N THR A 510 -5.93 19.80 -23.42
CA THR A 510 -7.05 20.41 -22.67
C THR A 510 -6.56 21.63 -21.88
N TYR A 511 -5.40 21.53 -21.24
CA TYR A 511 -4.79 22.66 -20.53
C TYR A 511 -4.44 23.81 -21.47
N ARG A 512 -3.98 23.55 -22.70
CA ARG A 512 -3.70 24.60 -23.70
C ARG A 512 -4.95 25.38 -24.12
N SER A 513 -6.11 24.73 -24.14
CA SER A 513 -7.40 25.38 -24.46
C SER A 513 -8.06 26.13 -23.29
N ARG A 514 -7.42 26.19 -22.12
CA ARG A 514 -7.98 26.86 -20.94
C ARG A 514 -8.05 28.39 -21.11
N PRO A 515 -9.00 29.07 -20.45
CA PRO A 515 -8.96 30.53 -20.36
C PRO A 515 -7.74 31.00 -19.55
N ALA A 516 -7.17 32.15 -19.92
CA ALA A 516 -6.01 32.73 -19.22
C ALA A 516 -6.30 33.04 -17.73
N ARG A 517 -7.55 33.38 -17.41
CA ARG A 517 -8.06 33.55 -16.06
C ARG A 517 -9.26 32.64 -15.86
N TYR A 518 -9.23 31.82 -14.81
CA TYR A 518 -10.37 30.97 -14.46
C TYR A 518 -11.50 31.82 -13.87
N ALA A 519 -12.72 31.54 -14.31
CA ALA A 519 -13.93 32.07 -13.71
C ALA A 519 -14.02 31.60 -12.26
N ARG A 520 -14.14 32.55 -11.33
CA ARG A 520 -14.34 32.26 -9.91
C ARG A 520 -15.84 32.22 -9.63
N ARG A 521 -16.34 31.03 -9.28
CA ARG A 521 -17.77 30.85 -8.97
C ARG A 521 -17.97 31.03 -7.48
N VAL A 522 -18.53 32.16 -7.08
CA VAL A 522 -18.97 32.39 -5.71
C VAL A 522 -20.15 31.45 -5.43
N GLN A 523 -20.03 30.69 -4.35
CA GLN A 523 -21.08 29.84 -3.82
C GLN A 523 -21.75 30.57 -2.66
N HIS A 524 -23.08 30.46 -2.58
CA HIS A 524 -23.86 30.97 -1.46
C HIS A 524 -24.49 29.79 -0.71
N ALA A 525 -24.30 29.73 0.60
CA ALA A 525 -24.96 28.74 1.43
C ALA A 525 -25.13 29.25 2.86
N LEU A 526 -26.25 28.84 3.49
CA LEU A 526 -26.54 29.18 4.87
C LEU A 526 -25.55 28.49 5.82
N PRO A 527 -25.09 29.19 6.88
CA PRO A 527 -24.34 28.55 7.94
C PRO A 527 -25.19 27.52 8.66
N LEU A 528 -24.53 26.52 9.24
CA LEU A 528 -25.21 25.43 9.92
C LEU A 528 -25.82 25.93 11.25
N SER A 529 -27.14 25.91 11.39
CA SER A 529 -27.83 26.31 12.63
C SER A 529 -27.36 25.50 13.86
N ALA A 530 -27.24 26.13 15.04
CA ALA A 530 -26.98 25.41 16.28
C ALA A 530 -28.19 24.58 16.74
N ALA A 531 -29.40 25.10 16.54
CA ALA A 531 -30.65 24.41 16.87
C ALA A 531 -31.02 23.40 15.77
N TYR A 532 -31.20 22.12 16.16
CA TYR A 532 -31.65 21.06 15.26
C TYR A 532 -32.38 19.97 16.03
N ALA A 533 -33.65 19.74 15.67
CA ALA A 533 -34.42 18.60 16.15
C ALA A 533 -34.17 17.39 15.23
N ASP A 534 -33.73 16.27 15.81
CA ASP A 534 -33.59 15.02 15.06
C ASP A 534 -34.98 14.51 14.63
N PRO A 535 -35.10 13.88 13.44
CA PRO A 535 -36.38 13.32 13.00
C PRO A 535 -36.89 12.28 14.01
N PRO A 536 -38.21 12.11 14.17
CA PRO A 536 -38.74 11.12 15.10
C PRO A 536 -38.30 9.71 14.67
N ARG A 537 -38.10 8.86 15.67
CA ARG A 537 -37.76 7.46 15.45
C ARG A 537 -38.91 6.77 14.69
N PRO A 538 -38.62 6.02 13.60
CA PRO A 538 -39.65 5.30 12.87
C PRO A 538 -40.29 4.22 13.74
N ARG A 539 -41.52 3.83 13.45
CA ARG A 539 -42.17 2.68 14.12
C ARG A 539 -41.48 1.38 13.72
N SER A 540 -41.41 0.43 14.66
CA SER A 540 -40.94 -0.93 14.39
C SER A 540 -41.87 -1.60 13.39
N ARG A 541 -41.29 -2.29 12.41
CA ARG A 541 -42.00 -3.17 11.45
C ARG A 541 -42.25 -4.56 12.03
N LEU A 542 -41.56 -4.91 13.12
CA LEU A 542 -41.74 -6.18 13.81
C LEU A 542 -42.96 -6.13 14.73
N ASP A 543 -43.84 -7.11 14.56
CA ASP A 543 -44.91 -7.47 15.51
C ASP A 543 -44.34 -8.37 16.63
N ALA A 544 -43.12 -8.08 17.10
CA ALA A 544 -42.46 -8.85 18.14
C ALA A 544 -42.90 -8.38 19.53
N ASN A 545 -43.21 -9.34 20.41
CA ASN A 545 -43.59 -9.08 21.81
C ASN A 545 -42.43 -8.56 22.68
N ILE A 546 -41.20 -8.56 22.17
CA ILE A 546 -40.01 -8.15 22.90
C ILE A 546 -39.70 -6.67 22.58
N GLY A 547 -39.73 -5.82 23.61
CA GLY A 547 -39.40 -4.39 23.47
C GLY A 547 -38.01 -4.15 22.87
N ALA A 548 -37.02 -4.99 23.20
CA ALA A 548 -35.68 -4.93 22.63
C ALA A 548 -35.63 -5.23 21.12
N ALA A 549 -36.42 -6.20 20.62
CA ALA A 549 -36.48 -6.50 19.19
C ALA A 549 -37.11 -5.35 18.40
N ARG A 550 -38.23 -4.79 18.91
CA ARG A 550 -38.84 -3.58 18.35
C ARG A 550 -37.88 -2.40 18.39
N TRP A 551 -37.07 -2.31 19.44
CA TRP A 551 -36.05 -1.29 19.55
C TRP A 551 -34.97 -1.47 18.46
N LEU A 552 -34.41 -2.67 18.31
CA LEU A 552 -33.39 -2.97 17.31
C LEU A 552 -33.87 -2.67 15.89
N ASP A 553 -35.08 -3.09 15.52
CA ASP A 553 -35.62 -2.79 14.18
C ASP A 553 -35.79 -1.29 13.94
N SER A 554 -36.45 -0.60 14.87
CA SER A 554 -36.78 0.82 14.70
C SER A 554 -35.61 1.79 14.89
N ALA A 555 -34.58 1.47 15.68
CA ALA A 555 -33.42 2.35 15.87
C ALA A 555 -32.22 1.94 15.02
N VAL A 556 -31.87 0.65 14.98
CA VAL A 556 -30.62 0.17 14.38
C VAL A 556 -30.84 -0.23 12.93
N VAL A 557 -31.74 -1.19 12.68
CA VAL A 557 -31.99 -1.72 11.32
C VAL A 557 -32.58 -0.65 10.39
N SER A 558 -33.41 0.24 10.94
CA SER A 558 -33.97 1.37 10.18
C SER A 558 -32.91 2.38 9.72
N GLY A 559 -31.77 2.43 10.40
CA GLY A 559 -30.69 3.43 10.23
C GLY A 559 -30.90 4.73 11.01
N TRP A 560 -31.96 4.85 11.82
CA TRP A 560 -32.28 6.08 12.55
C TRP A 560 -31.19 6.46 13.55
N PHE A 561 -30.70 5.50 14.35
CA PHE A 561 -29.65 5.73 15.33
C PHE A 561 -28.38 6.26 14.67
N HIS A 562 -27.92 5.60 13.59
CA HIS A 562 -26.75 6.05 12.81
C HIS A 562 -26.90 7.49 12.33
N ARG A 563 -28.07 7.81 11.75
CA ARG A 563 -28.36 9.13 11.21
C ARG A 563 -28.30 10.27 12.24
N VAL A 564 -28.61 9.98 13.50
CA VAL A 564 -28.58 10.96 14.60
C VAL A 564 -27.16 11.36 14.97
N TRP A 565 -26.19 10.44 14.92
CA TRP A 565 -24.82 10.74 15.37
C TRP A 565 -23.80 10.91 14.23
N GLU A 566 -24.05 10.39 13.03
CA GLU A 566 -23.21 10.62 11.85
C GLU A 566 -23.05 12.12 11.51
N ARG A 567 -24.02 12.95 11.93
CA ARG A 567 -23.96 14.40 11.77
C ARG A 567 -22.94 15.09 12.69
N LYS A 568 -22.24 14.36 13.56
CA LYS A 568 -21.30 14.90 14.53
C LYS A 568 -19.88 14.43 14.18
N PRO A 569 -19.10 15.20 13.39
CA PRO A 569 -17.79 14.76 12.90
C PRO A 569 -16.85 14.29 14.01
N ALA A 570 -16.71 15.05 15.09
CA ALA A 570 -15.82 14.67 16.20
C ALA A 570 -16.20 13.32 16.84
N ARG A 571 -17.50 13.07 17.08
CA ARG A 571 -17.96 11.79 17.62
C ARG A 571 -17.74 10.66 16.63
N PHE A 572 -18.01 10.91 15.35
CA PHE A 572 -17.80 9.93 14.29
C PHE A 572 -16.32 9.54 14.18
N THR A 573 -15.41 10.52 14.21
CA THR A 573 -13.97 10.31 14.23
C THR A 573 -13.56 9.48 15.43
N VAL A 574 -13.98 9.85 16.65
CA VAL A 574 -13.64 9.10 17.88
C VAL A 574 -14.11 7.65 17.82
N LEU A 575 -15.33 7.39 17.33
CA LEU A 575 -15.85 6.02 17.19
C LEU A 575 -15.09 5.22 16.12
N THR A 576 -14.71 5.88 15.03
CA THR A 576 -13.87 5.26 13.98
C THR A 576 -12.49 4.92 14.55
N THR A 577 -11.84 5.84 15.27
CA THR A 577 -10.57 5.60 15.96
C THR A 577 -10.71 4.47 16.97
N ALA A 578 -11.77 4.48 17.78
CA ALA A 578 -12.00 3.44 18.78
C ALA A 578 -12.17 2.06 18.14
N ALA A 579 -12.92 1.94 17.04
CA ALA A 579 -13.08 0.69 16.32
C ALA A 579 -11.72 0.13 15.83
N VAL A 580 -10.88 1.00 15.27
CA VAL A 580 -9.54 0.65 14.77
C VAL A 580 -8.58 0.27 15.90
N VAL A 581 -8.52 1.08 16.96
CA VAL A 581 -7.65 0.85 18.11
C VAL A 581 -8.06 -0.42 18.85
N VAL A 582 -9.35 -0.63 19.08
CA VAL A 582 -9.85 -1.86 19.71
C VAL A 582 -9.46 -3.07 18.88
N ALA A 583 -9.77 -3.10 17.58
CA ALA A 583 -9.38 -4.21 16.71
C ALA A 583 -7.86 -4.46 16.74
N SER A 584 -7.05 -3.41 16.66
CA SER A 584 -5.59 -3.52 16.69
C SER A 584 -5.07 -4.06 18.03
N LEU A 585 -5.59 -3.58 19.16
CA LEU A 585 -5.16 -4.03 20.49
C LEU A 585 -5.48 -5.51 20.72
N PHE A 586 -6.66 -5.96 20.29
CA PHE A 586 -7.03 -7.38 20.42
C PHE A 586 -6.12 -8.30 19.60
N GLU A 587 -5.59 -7.82 18.47
CA GLU A 587 -4.69 -8.58 17.61
C GLU A 587 -3.23 -8.54 18.13
N ILE A 588 -2.76 -7.36 18.53
CA ILE A 588 -1.36 -7.11 18.93
C ILE A 588 -1.09 -7.69 20.33
N VAL A 589 -1.93 -7.40 21.32
CA VAL A 589 -1.63 -7.67 22.75
C VAL A 589 -1.29 -9.15 23.02
N PRO A 590 -2.04 -10.15 22.52
CA PRO A 590 -1.73 -11.55 22.79
C PRO A 590 -0.39 -11.99 22.19
N THR A 591 -0.02 -11.48 21.01
CA THR A 591 1.25 -11.80 20.34
C THR A 591 2.46 -11.29 21.13
N PHE A 592 2.32 -10.16 21.82
CA PHE A 592 3.41 -9.52 22.57
C PHE A 592 3.53 -9.99 24.03
N LEU A 593 2.42 -10.29 24.71
CA LEU A 593 2.43 -10.62 26.14
C LEU A 593 2.65 -12.10 26.44
N ILE A 594 2.30 -13.00 25.53
CA ILE A 594 2.36 -14.44 25.75
C ILE A 594 3.73 -14.95 25.27
N ARG A 595 4.70 -15.11 26.19
CA ARG A 595 6.08 -15.52 25.87
C ARG A 595 6.17 -16.87 25.15
N SER A 596 5.23 -17.79 25.41
CA SER A 596 5.17 -19.09 24.72
C SER A 596 4.86 -18.98 23.21
N ASN A 597 4.44 -17.82 22.72
CA ASN A 597 4.26 -17.58 21.29
C ASN A 597 5.58 -17.41 20.51
N VAL A 598 6.66 -17.00 21.18
CA VAL A 598 7.98 -16.79 20.56
C VAL A 598 9.07 -17.38 21.47
N PRO A 599 9.20 -18.72 21.54
CA PRO A 599 10.23 -19.35 22.34
C PRO A 599 11.62 -19.01 21.82
N SER A 600 12.54 -18.63 22.72
CA SER A 600 13.95 -18.44 22.39
C SER A 600 14.66 -19.79 22.24
N ILE A 601 15.71 -19.81 21.41
CA ILE A 601 16.57 -20.98 21.22
C ILE A 601 17.94 -20.62 21.81
N ALA A 602 18.41 -21.39 22.78
CA ALA A 602 19.65 -21.07 23.53
C ALA A 602 20.90 -21.01 22.64
N SER A 603 20.94 -21.79 21.56
CA SER A 603 22.05 -21.78 20.59
C SER A 603 22.05 -20.57 19.66
N VAL A 604 20.95 -19.83 19.54
CA VAL A 604 20.84 -18.64 18.68
C VAL A 604 21.51 -17.46 19.37
N GLN A 605 22.62 -17.00 18.79
CA GLN A 605 23.43 -15.90 19.29
C GLN A 605 23.22 -14.63 18.44
N PRO A 606 23.41 -13.43 19.02
CA PRO A 606 23.47 -12.19 18.24
C PRO A 606 24.48 -12.29 17.09
N TYR A 607 24.21 -11.59 15.99
CA TYR A 607 25.19 -11.45 14.92
C TYR A 607 26.49 -10.86 15.46
N THR A 608 27.63 -11.34 14.97
CA THR A 608 28.90 -10.68 15.25
C THR A 608 28.90 -9.26 14.67
N PRO A 609 29.80 -8.37 15.13
CA PRO A 609 29.87 -7.00 14.61
C PRO A 609 30.03 -6.92 13.08
N LEU A 610 30.77 -7.86 12.45
CA LEU A 610 30.92 -7.90 10.99
C LEU A 610 29.65 -8.42 10.30
N GLU A 611 29.02 -9.47 10.82
CA GLU A 611 27.75 -10.01 10.31
C GLU A 611 26.63 -8.98 10.37
N LEU A 612 26.58 -8.15 11.42
CA LEU A 612 25.60 -7.08 11.54
C LEU A 612 25.71 -6.06 10.39
N ILE A 613 26.92 -5.70 9.98
CA ILE A 613 27.13 -4.86 8.80
C ILE A 613 26.79 -5.58 7.51
N GLY A 614 27.18 -6.86 7.39
CA GLY A 614 26.84 -7.68 6.25
C GLY A 614 25.34 -7.73 5.98
N ARG A 615 24.57 -7.83 7.06
CA ARG A 615 23.12 -7.74 7.04
C ARG A 615 22.60 -6.36 6.61
N ASP A 616 23.20 -5.28 7.09
CA ASP A 616 22.85 -3.94 6.65
C ASP A 616 23.14 -3.73 5.14
N ILE A 617 24.21 -4.32 4.62
CA ILE A 617 24.51 -4.34 3.17
C ILE A 617 23.47 -5.17 2.41
N TYR A 618 23.12 -6.36 2.91
CA TYR A 618 22.05 -7.20 2.32
C TYR A 618 20.73 -6.43 2.18
N ILE A 619 20.37 -5.63 3.19
CA ILE A 619 19.19 -4.75 3.19
C ILE A 619 19.36 -3.61 2.18
N ALA A 620 20.52 -2.92 2.17
CA ALA A 620 20.78 -1.79 1.30
C ALA A 620 20.77 -2.18 -0.20
N GLU A 621 21.22 -3.39 -0.52
CA GLU A 621 21.18 -3.95 -1.87
C GLU A 621 19.80 -4.51 -2.28
N GLY A 622 18.85 -4.50 -1.36
CA GLY A 622 17.49 -4.96 -1.62
C GLY A 622 17.36 -6.46 -1.86
N CYS A 623 18.29 -7.28 -1.34
CA CYS A 623 18.30 -8.72 -1.56
C CYS A 623 17.02 -9.42 -1.05
N TYR A 624 16.39 -8.85 -0.01
CA TYR A 624 15.10 -9.27 0.56
C TYR A 624 13.92 -9.18 -0.41
N ASN A 625 14.05 -8.40 -1.50
CA ASN A 625 13.04 -8.32 -2.55
C ASN A 625 13.03 -9.57 -3.46
N CYS A 626 14.09 -10.37 -3.38
CA CYS A 626 14.31 -11.53 -4.24
C CYS A 626 14.30 -12.84 -3.45
N HIS A 627 14.89 -12.80 -2.25
CA HIS A 627 15.13 -13.95 -1.39
C HIS A 627 14.38 -13.80 -0.06
N SER A 628 13.78 -14.89 0.39
CA SER A 628 13.25 -15.02 1.75
C SER A 628 14.28 -15.67 2.68
N GLN A 629 14.11 -15.45 3.98
CA GLN A 629 14.79 -16.18 5.04
C GLN A 629 13.76 -16.86 5.96
N MET A 630 12.88 -17.68 5.36
CA MET A 630 11.76 -18.34 6.06
C MET A 630 11.36 -19.63 5.34
N ILE A 631 11.92 -20.76 5.77
CA ILE A 631 11.53 -22.09 5.27
C ILE A 631 10.18 -22.46 5.89
N ARG A 632 9.16 -22.62 5.04
CA ARG A 632 7.81 -22.94 5.48
C ARG A 632 7.72 -24.39 5.99
N PRO A 633 6.82 -24.72 6.93
CA PRO A 633 6.53 -26.08 7.36
C PRO A 633 5.68 -26.84 6.31
N LEU A 634 6.02 -26.70 5.04
CA LEU A 634 5.48 -27.47 3.92
C LEU A 634 6.53 -28.49 3.51
N TRP A 635 6.11 -29.73 3.25
CA TRP A 635 7.03 -30.82 2.94
C TRP A 635 7.96 -30.48 1.76
N ALA A 636 7.44 -29.83 0.72
CA ALA A 636 8.25 -29.43 -0.43
C ALA A 636 9.33 -28.38 -0.10
N ASP A 637 9.02 -27.40 0.77
CA ASP A 637 10.00 -26.38 1.21
C ASP A 637 11.09 -27.02 2.07
N VAL A 638 10.70 -27.87 3.03
CA VAL A 638 11.63 -28.63 3.88
C VAL A 638 12.52 -29.52 3.01
N LYS A 639 11.94 -30.39 2.17
CA LYS A 639 12.71 -31.28 1.30
C LYS A 639 13.70 -30.55 0.38
N ARG A 640 13.36 -29.34 -0.07
CA ARG A 640 14.20 -28.53 -0.95
C ARG A 640 15.37 -27.87 -0.22
N TYR A 641 15.13 -27.34 0.98
CA TYR A 641 16.10 -26.48 1.65
C TYR A 641 16.72 -27.12 2.90
N SER A 642 16.00 -27.87 3.71
CA SER A 642 16.52 -28.35 5.00
C SER A 642 15.60 -29.40 5.61
N GLU A 643 16.14 -30.34 6.37
CA GLU A 643 15.34 -31.31 7.13
C GLU A 643 14.38 -30.68 8.15
N GLN A 644 14.59 -29.40 8.49
CA GLN A 644 13.78 -28.62 9.41
C GLN A 644 13.31 -27.31 8.80
N HIS A 645 12.07 -26.90 9.15
CA HIS A 645 11.51 -25.58 8.83
C HIS A 645 12.01 -24.51 9.80
N SER A 646 11.83 -23.22 9.46
CA SER A 646 12.30 -22.13 10.33
C SER A 646 11.42 -21.99 11.58
N LEU A 647 12.08 -21.90 12.73
CA LEU A 647 11.45 -21.75 14.05
C LEU A 647 11.34 -20.27 14.46
N PRO A 648 10.35 -19.90 15.30
CA PRO A 648 10.17 -18.54 15.83
C PRO A 648 11.45 -17.91 16.42
N GLY A 649 12.20 -18.68 17.21
CA GLY A 649 13.38 -18.19 17.93
C GLY A 649 14.60 -17.91 17.05
N GLU A 650 14.61 -18.32 15.78
CA GLU A 650 15.75 -18.10 14.88
C GLU A 650 15.94 -16.62 14.52
N SER A 651 14.84 -15.88 14.43
CA SER A 651 14.83 -14.48 14.00
C SER A 651 14.71 -13.49 15.17
N VAL A 652 14.93 -13.95 16.41
CA VAL A 652 14.69 -13.15 17.63
C VAL A 652 15.51 -11.85 17.69
N TYR A 653 16.64 -11.79 16.98
CA TYR A 653 17.49 -10.61 16.88
C TYR A 653 17.37 -9.85 15.54
N ASP A 654 16.55 -10.33 14.61
CA ASP A 654 16.40 -9.71 13.30
C ASP A 654 15.55 -8.45 13.36
N ARG A 655 16.16 -7.32 12.98
CA ARG A 655 15.55 -5.99 12.95
C ARG A 655 15.82 -5.30 11.61
N PRO A 656 14.88 -5.29 10.64
CA PRO A 656 13.59 -5.98 10.65
C PRO A 656 13.69 -7.49 10.31
N PHE A 657 12.64 -8.27 10.49
CA PHE A 657 12.58 -9.65 9.93
C PHE A 657 12.86 -9.66 8.40
N GLN A 658 13.34 -10.79 7.84
CA GLN A 658 13.72 -10.92 6.41
C GLN A 658 12.97 -12.04 5.67
N TRP A 659 11.68 -12.23 5.95
CA TRP A 659 10.91 -13.36 5.40
C TRP A 659 10.40 -13.12 3.97
N GLY A 660 10.32 -11.87 3.51
CA GLY A 660 9.86 -11.52 2.16
C GLY A 660 8.36 -11.76 1.94
N SER A 661 7.86 -11.32 0.78
CA SER A 661 6.47 -11.57 0.32
C SER A 661 6.40 -12.27 -1.05
N ARG A 662 7.57 -12.42 -1.71
CA ARG A 662 7.77 -13.06 -3.01
C ARG A 662 9.15 -13.72 -3.06
N ARG A 663 9.29 -14.81 -3.84
CA ARG A 663 10.57 -15.44 -4.21
C ARG A 663 10.78 -15.37 -5.72
N ILE A 664 11.86 -14.72 -6.13
CA ILE A 664 12.43 -14.82 -7.48
C ILE A 664 13.86 -15.37 -7.47
N GLY A 665 14.43 -15.53 -6.27
CA GLY A 665 15.56 -16.40 -5.98
C GLY A 665 15.20 -17.42 -4.88
N PRO A 666 16.10 -18.37 -4.59
CA PRO A 666 15.89 -19.38 -3.55
C PRO A 666 15.78 -18.77 -2.14
N ASP A 667 15.24 -19.54 -1.20
CA ASP A 667 15.28 -19.20 0.22
C ASP A 667 16.70 -19.35 0.79
N LEU A 668 17.14 -18.38 1.61
CA LEU A 668 18.50 -18.29 2.14
C LEU A 668 18.58 -18.60 3.65
N ALA A 669 17.49 -19.02 4.31
CA ALA A 669 17.47 -19.23 5.76
C ALA A 669 18.47 -20.31 6.25
N ARG A 670 19.03 -21.10 5.33
CA ARG A 670 19.98 -22.19 5.58
C ARG A 670 21.16 -22.13 4.63
N GLU A 671 21.54 -20.93 4.18
CA GLU A 671 22.62 -20.74 3.22
C GLU A 671 24.01 -20.96 3.84
N GLY A 672 24.15 -20.74 5.15
CA GLY A 672 25.43 -20.85 5.85
C GLY A 672 26.05 -22.23 5.72
N GLY A 673 27.31 -22.27 5.28
CA GLY A 673 28.09 -23.51 5.10
C GLY A 673 27.72 -24.36 3.89
N ARG A 674 26.71 -23.98 3.09
CA ARG A 674 26.35 -24.74 1.88
C ARG A 674 27.34 -24.56 0.73
N GLN A 675 27.82 -23.34 0.56
CA GLN A 675 28.72 -22.95 -0.52
C GLN A 675 30.03 -22.42 0.06
N SER A 676 31.13 -22.61 -0.68
CA SER A 676 32.43 -22.06 -0.29
C SER A 676 32.42 -20.53 -0.31
N HIS A 677 33.38 -19.92 0.38
CA HIS A 677 33.52 -18.46 0.39
C HIS A 677 33.79 -17.93 -1.02
N ASP A 678 34.65 -18.62 -1.77
CA ASP A 678 34.97 -18.26 -3.15
C ASP A 678 33.77 -18.39 -4.09
N TRP A 679 32.92 -19.41 -3.89
CA TRP A 679 31.68 -19.55 -4.66
C TRP A 679 30.73 -18.37 -4.39
N GLN A 680 30.52 -17.99 -3.13
CA GLN A 680 29.64 -16.87 -2.77
C GLN A 680 30.12 -15.55 -3.38
N VAL A 681 31.42 -15.25 -3.27
CA VAL A 681 32.00 -14.03 -3.86
C VAL A 681 31.91 -14.08 -5.39
N SER A 682 32.17 -15.24 -6.01
CA SER A 682 32.02 -15.43 -7.45
C SER A 682 30.57 -15.23 -7.93
N HIS A 683 29.61 -15.74 -7.16
CA HIS A 683 28.20 -15.58 -7.45
C HIS A 683 27.75 -14.13 -7.35
N LEU A 684 28.23 -13.38 -6.35
CA LEU A 684 27.94 -11.95 -6.22
C LEU A 684 28.60 -11.13 -7.34
N GLU A 685 29.85 -11.43 -7.71
CA GLU A 685 30.56 -10.74 -8.78
C GLU A 685 29.87 -10.96 -10.14
N ASN A 686 29.61 -12.22 -10.51
CA ASN A 686 28.95 -12.56 -11.75
C ASN A 686 28.08 -13.82 -11.60
N PRO A 687 26.78 -13.67 -11.27
CA PRO A 687 25.90 -14.82 -11.05
C PRO A 687 25.85 -15.78 -12.24
N ARG A 688 25.92 -15.23 -13.46
CA ARG A 688 25.85 -15.97 -14.72
C ARG A 688 27.11 -16.76 -15.06
N SER A 689 28.22 -16.53 -14.35
CA SER A 689 29.43 -17.36 -14.50
C SER A 689 29.29 -18.73 -13.83
N LEU A 690 28.39 -18.83 -12.85
CA LEU A 690 28.13 -20.07 -12.10
C LEU A 690 26.78 -20.69 -12.48
N VAL A 691 25.76 -19.87 -12.70
CA VAL A 691 24.42 -20.28 -13.11
C VAL A 691 24.02 -19.46 -14.32
N ALA A 692 24.25 -19.99 -15.53
CA ALA A 692 24.12 -19.26 -16.79
C ALA A 692 22.75 -18.57 -16.97
N GLU A 693 21.69 -19.20 -16.49
CA GLU A 693 20.31 -18.73 -16.59
C GLU A 693 19.88 -17.76 -15.47
N SER A 694 20.79 -17.42 -14.54
CA SER A 694 20.46 -16.59 -13.38
C SER A 694 19.96 -15.20 -13.77
N ILE A 695 18.79 -14.85 -13.22
CA ILE A 695 18.21 -13.51 -13.34
C ILE A 695 18.71 -12.52 -12.28
N MET A 696 19.60 -12.95 -11.39
CA MET A 696 20.18 -12.11 -10.35
C MET A 696 21.07 -11.00 -10.97
N PRO A 697 20.96 -9.74 -10.52
CA PRO A 697 21.90 -8.70 -10.90
C PRO A 697 23.31 -9.00 -10.36
N SER A 698 24.33 -8.43 -10.98
CA SER A 698 25.70 -8.47 -10.43
C SER A 698 25.81 -7.46 -9.29
N TYR A 699 26.59 -7.82 -8.27
CA TYR A 699 26.98 -6.99 -7.13
C TYR A 699 28.50 -6.78 -7.07
N ALA A 700 29.17 -6.77 -8.23
CA ALA A 700 30.63 -6.61 -8.34
C ALA A 700 31.15 -5.34 -7.64
N HIS A 701 30.35 -4.27 -7.56
CA HIS A 701 30.71 -3.04 -6.85
C HIS A 701 31.04 -3.27 -5.37
N LEU A 702 30.52 -4.33 -4.74
CA LEU A 702 30.83 -4.67 -3.34
C LEU A 702 32.26 -5.18 -3.14
N LEU A 703 32.92 -5.66 -4.20
CA LEU A 703 34.33 -6.07 -4.18
C LEU A 703 35.25 -4.85 -4.24
N GLU A 704 34.77 -3.73 -4.78
CA GLU A 704 35.55 -2.50 -4.95
C GLU A 704 35.35 -1.52 -3.79
N GLN A 705 34.13 -1.42 -3.27
CA GLN A 705 33.76 -0.48 -2.21
C GLN A 705 34.34 -0.86 -0.85
N ASP A 706 34.97 0.12 -0.19
CA ASP A 706 35.55 -0.05 1.14
C ASP A 706 34.48 -0.16 2.24
N LEU A 707 34.79 -0.96 3.25
CA LEU A 707 33.99 -1.13 4.46
C LEU A 707 34.38 -0.09 5.51
N ASN A 708 33.39 0.67 5.99
CA ASN A 708 33.60 1.62 7.09
C ASN A 708 33.52 0.94 8.45
N PHE A 709 34.66 0.43 8.94
CA PHE A 709 34.78 -0.21 10.25
C PHE A 709 34.47 0.73 11.43
N ASP A 710 34.63 2.05 11.26
CA ASP A 710 34.36 3.01 12.34
C ASP A 710 32.86 3.16 12.63
N SER A 711 31.99 2.78 11.68
CA SER A 711 30.53 2.81 11.87
C SER A 711 29.99 1.62 12.69
N ILE A 712 30.80 0.57 12.89
CA ILE A 712 30.35 -0.69 13.52
C ILE A 712 29.96 -0.50 14.98
N LYS A 713 30.77 0.27 15.71
CA LYS A 713 30.57 0.53 17.14
C LYS A 713 29.18 1.11 17.44
N GLY A 714 28.77 2.14 16.70
CA GLY A 714 27.47 2.78 16.88
C GLY A 714 26.31 1.82 16.61
N ARG A 715 26.44 0.94 15.60
CA ARG A 715 25.42 -0.06 15.22
C ARG A 715 25.26 -1.14 16.29
N VAL A 716 26.37 -1.66 16.82
CA VAL A 716 26.36 -2.62 17.94
C VAL A 716 25.74 -2.00 19.18
N GLN A 717 26.10 -0.75 19.50
CA GLN A 717 25.52 -0.01 20.62
C GLN A 717 24.01 0.24 20.44
N ALA A 718 23.55 0.56 19.23
CA ALA A 718 22.14 0.75 18.93
C ALA A 718 21.33 -0.54 19.11
N MET A 719 21.86 -1.67 18.63
CA MET A 719 21.21 -2.96 18.83
C MET A 719 21.25 -3.42 20.30
N ALA A 720 22.30 -3.09 21.04
CA ALA A 720 22.36 -3.32 22.49
C ALA A 720 21.31 -2.50 23.25
N LEU A 721 21.06 -1.24 22.86
CA LEU A 721 19.99 -0.40 23.42
C LEU A 721 18.60 -1.03 23.18
N LEU A 722 18.45 -1.75 22.06
CA LEU A 722 17.25 -2.51 21.72
C LEU A 722 17.17 -3.88 22.42
N GLY A 723 18.05 -4.15 23.38
CA GLY A 723 18.03 -5.34 24.23
C GLY A 723 18.77 -6.56 23.67
N VAL A 724 19.56 -6.42 22.61
CA VAL A 724 20.36 -7.54 22.06
C VAL A 724 21.63 -7.74 22.89
N PRO A 725 21.93 -8.97 23.38
CA PRO A 725 23.00 -9.22 24.34
C PRO A 725 24.40 -9.26 23.70
N TYR A 726 24.92 -8.11 23.26
CA TYR A 726 26.25 -8.00 22.64
C TYR A 726 27.44 -8.11 23.62
N GLY A 727 27.18 -8.11 24.93
CA GLY A 727 28.20 -8.35 25.96
C GLY A 727 29.45 -7.47 25.80
N PRO A 728 30.68 -8.04 25.77
CA PRO A 728 31.92 -7.29 25.64
C PRO A 728 32.04 -6.43 24.36
N ALA A 729 31.31 -6.75 23.29
CA ALA A 729 31.40 -6.03 22.02
C ALA A 729 30.97 -4.56 22.15
N VAL A 730 30.12 -4.22 23.12
CA VAL A 730 29.64 -2.85 23.37
C VAL A 730 30.72 -1.95 23.99
N LYS A 731 31.77 -2.54 24.59
CA LYS A 731 32.80 -1.82 25.35
C LYS A 731 33.95 -1.36 24.46
N GLY A 732 34.41 -0.13 24.69
CA GLY A 732 35.60 0.42 24.02
C GLY A 732 35.48 0.33 22.49
N ASP A 733 36.54 -0.17 21.84
CA ASP A 733 36.56 -0.43 20.39
C ASP A 733 36.47 -1.93 20.06
N ASN A 734 36.03 -2.75 21.01
CA ASN A 734 35.95 -4.21 20.85
C ASN A 734 35.13 -4.61 19.63
N ALA A 735 34.00 -3.95 19.35
CA ALA A 735 33.20 -4.21 18.15
C ALA A 735 34.02 -4.07 16.85
N LYS A 736 34.85 -3.03 16.77
CA LYS A 736 35.72 -2.78 15.60
C LYS A 736 36.82 -3.84 15.52
N THR A 737 37.48 -4.13 16.65
CA THR A 737 38.54 -5.15 16.72
C THR A 737 38.02 -6.53 16.32
N MET A 738 36.89 -6.97 16.87
CA MET A 738 36.25 -8.24 16.54
C MET A 738 35.89 -8.32 15.05
N ALA A 739 35.40 -7.22 14.46
CA ALA A 739 35.09 -7.17 13.04
C ALA A 739 36.34 -7.29 12.16
N LEU A 740 37.44 -6.62 12.52
CA LEU A 740 38.72 -6.69 11.81
C LEU A 740 39.33 -8.10 11.89
N GLU A 741 39.30 -8.73 13.05
CA GLU A 741 39.77 -10.10 13.26
C GLU A 741 38.98 -11.10 12.41
N GLN A 742 37.65 -11.00 12.42
CA GLN A 742 36.79 -11.86 11.60
C GLN A 742 37.00 -11.62 10.10
N ALA A 743 37.13 -10.36 9.67
CA ALA A 743 37.36 -10.02 8.28
C ALA A 743 38.72 -10.55 7.78
N SER A 744 39.77 -10.42 8.59
CA SER A 744 41.10 -10.95 8.31
C SER A 744 41.09 -12.48 8.18
N ARG A 745 40.41 -13.17 9.10
CA ARG A 745 40.24 -14.63 9.04
C ARG A 745 39.52 -15.05 7.76
N LEU A 746 38.38 -14.43 7.46
CA LEU A 746 37.58 -14.77 6.27
C LEU A 746 38.33 -14.47 4.97
N GLY A 747 39.10 -13.39 4.90
CA GLY A 747 39.93 -13.07 3.74
C GLY A 747 41.09 -14.04 3.56
N GLY A 748 41.72 -14.47 4.66
CA GLY A 748 42.73 -15.54 4.64
C GLY A 748 42.16 -16.89 4.16
N GLU A 749 40.96 -17.27 4.62
CA GLU A 749 40.26 -18.47 4.17
C GLU A 749 39.86 -18.36 2.69
N LEU A 750 39.38 -17.19 2.26
CA LEU A 750 39.00 -16.94 0.86
C LEU A 750 40.21 -17.07 -0.07
N ALA A 751 41.35 -16.49 0.31
CA ALA A 751 42.61 -16.58 -0.45
C ALA A 751 43.14 -18.01 -0.57
N GLN A 752 42.82 -18.89 0.39
CA GLN A 752 43.17 -20.31 0.32
C GLN A 752 42.20 -21.12 -0.57
N GLN A 753 40.94 -20.69 -0.67
CA GLN A 753 39.89 -21.43 -1.35
C GLN A 753 39.82 -21.20 -2.86
N GLY A 754 40.39 -20.12 -3.40
CA GLY A 754 40.23 -19.86 -4.83
C GLY A 754 40.85 -18.57 -5.35
N ARG A 755 40.06 -17.86 -6.17
CA ARG A 755 40.53 -16.82 -7.08
C ARG A 755 40.56 -15.41 -6.47
N HIS A 756 39.89 -15.20 -5.35
CA HIS A 756 39.78 -13.89 -4.72
C HIS A 756 40.72 -13.75 -3.52
N SER A 757 41.35 -12.59 -3.39
CA SER A 757 42.24 -12.24 -2.27
C SER A 757 42.20 -10.72 -2.04
N GLY A 758 42.57 -10.25 -0.85
CA GLY A 758 42.66 -8.80 -0.57
C GLY A 758 41.31 -8.11 -0.38
N LEU A 759 40.27 -8.86 0.02
CA LEU A 759 38.91 -8.36 0.20
C LEU A 759 38.55 -8.07 1.66
N GLU A 760 39.49 -8.21 2.60
CA GLU A 760 39.31 -8.03 4.05
C GLU A 760 38.76 -6.63 4.41
N GLY A 761 39.09 -5.62 3.59
CA GLY A 761 38.62 -4.24 3.75
C GLY A 761 37.37 -3.89 2.96
N LYS A 762 36.78 -4.82 2.21
CA LYS A 762 35.72 -4.55 1.22
C LYS A 762 34.34 -4.94 1.73
N LYS A 763 33.30 -4.27 1.25
CA LYS A 763 31.91 -4.55 1.68
C LYS A 763 31.50 -6.01 1.48
N VAL A 764 31.99 -6.67 0.42
CA VAL A 764 31.69 -8.07 0.13
C VAL A 764 32.08 -9.01 1.27
N ILE A 765 33.14 -8.74 2.05
CA ILE A 765 33.55 -9.62 3.16
C ILE A 765 32.52 -9.61 4.30
N ALA A 766 31.92 -8.46 4.57
CA ALA A 766 30.87 -8.34 5.57
C ALA A 766 29.61 -9.08 5.12
N LEU A 767 29.20 -8.89 3.86
CA LEU A 767 28.07 -9.61 3.29
C LEU A 767 28.30 -11.14 3.30
N LEU A 768 29.51 -11.58 2.95
CA LEU A 768 29.90 -12.98 3.04
C LEU A 768 29.77 -13.52 4.48
N ALA A 769 30.27 -12.79 5.48
CA ALA A 769 30.15 -13.17 6.89
C ALA A 769 28.69 -13.39 7.28
N TYR A 770 27.80 -12.49 6.86
CA TYR A 770 26.37 -12.62 7.11
C TYR A 770 25.74 -13.83 6.40
N LEU A 771 26.02 -14.03 5.11
CA LEU A 771 25.48 -15.17 4.35
C LEU A 771 25.94 -16.51 4.94
N GLN A 772 27.21 -16.61 5.34
CA GLN A 772 27.78 -17.81 5.95
C GLN A 772 27.23 -18.10 7.35
N ARG A 773 26.62 -17.09 7.99
CA ARG A 773 26.00 -17.20 9.31
C ARG A 773 24.54 -17.69 9.27
N LEU A 774 23.85 -17.57 8.12
CA LEU A 774 22.42 -17.86 8.01
C LEU A 774 22.12 -19.34 8.28
N GLY A 775 21.34 -19.60 9.34
CA GLY A 775 20.85 -20.94 9.67
C GLY A 775 21.84 -21.87 10.38
N THR A 776 23.04 -21.42 10.74
CA THR A 776 24.07 -22.29 11.35
C THR A 776 23.82 -22.59 12.83
N ASP A 777 23.15 -21.69 13.54
CA ASP A 777 23.04 -21.76 15.01
C ASP A 777 22.09 -22.83 15.51
N VAL A 778 21.03 -23.14 14.75
CA VAL A 778 20.03 -24.13 15.16
C VAL A 778 20.58 -25.56 15.21
N PHE A 779 21.75 -25.80 14.60
CA PHE A 779 22.44 -27.09 14.61
C PHE A 779 23.56 -27.16 15.64
N LYS A 780 23.87 -26.07 16.36
CA LYS A 780 24.89 -26.06 17.41
C LYS A 780 24.29 -26.54 18.74
N PRO A 781 25.07 -27.24 19.58
CA PRO A 781 24.67 -27.51 20.96
C PRO A 781 24.44 -26.20 21.72
N ALA A 782 23.55 -26.23 22.71
CA ALA A 782 23.35 -25.08 23.59
C ALA A 782 24.69 -24.74 24.30
N PRO A 783 25.02 -23.44 24.46
CA PRO A 783 26.18 -23.04 25.25
C PRO A 783 26.08 -23.63 26.67
N GLU A 784 27.18 -24.15 27.22
CA GLU A 784 27.23 -24.53 28.63
C GLU A 784 26.96 -23.28 29.49
N GLU A 785 25.98 -23.35 30.41
CA GLU A 785 25.76 -22.28 31.38
C GLU A 785 27.05 -22.06 32.18
N PRO A 786 27.51 -20.81 32.37
CA PRO A 786 28.63 -20.56 33.25
C PRO A 786 28.31 -21.08 34.65
N ALA A 787 29.15 -21.99 35.15
CA ALA A 787 29.01 -22.54 36.50
C ALA A 787 29.16 -21.42 37.55
N GLY A 788 28.04 -20.86 38.01
CA GLY A 788 28.01 -19.96 39.17
C GLY A 788 26.99 -18.83 39.10
N GLU A 789 25.76 -19.11 39.55
CA GLU A 789 25.11 -18.42 40.68
C GLU A 789 23.78 -19.15 40.97
N ALA A 790 23.77 -19.95 42.04
CA ALA A 790 22.56 -20.60 42.51
C ALA A 790 21.61 -19.56 43.15
N GLY A 791 20.41 -19.41 42.59
CA GLY A 791 19.25 -18.72 43.20
C GLY A 791 18.14 -18.55 42.15
N ALA A 792 16.86 -18.82 42.36
CA ALA A 792 16.04 -19.20 43.50
C ALA A 792 14.80 -19.96 42.92
N PRO A 793 14.04 -20.75 43.70
CA PRO A 793 12.99 -21.62 43.16
C PRO A 793 11.82 -20.84 42.56
N ASP A 794 11.40 -21.30 41.39
CA ASP A 794 10.26 -20.80 40.61
C ASP A 794 8.94 -20.98 41.39
N LYS A 795 8.46 -19.89 42.01
CA LYS A 795 7.13 -19.83 42.61
C LYS A 795 6.14 -19.38 41.54
N GLY A 796 5.66 -20.32 40.73
CA GLY A 796 4.72 -19.96 39.66
C GLY A 796 4.07 -21.10 38.88
N ALA A 797 4.08 -22.33 39.39
CA ALA A 797 3.24 -23.40 38.84
C ALA A 797 2.32 -23.91 39.94
N ASN A 798 1.02 -23.66 39.80
CA ASN A 798 -0.01 -24.42 40.49
C ASN A 798 -0.93 -25.04 39.42
N PRO A 799 -1.49 -26.23 39.72
CA PRO A 799 -1.79 -27.30 38.77
C PRO A 799 -2.92 -27.03 37.76
#